data_AF-A0A1V6PEK5-F1
#
_entry.id   AF-A0A1V6PEK5-F1
#
_cell.length_a   1.000
_cell.length_b   1.000
_cell.length_c   1.000
_cell.angle_alpha   90.00
_cell.angle_beta   90.00
_cell.angle_gamma   90.00
#
_symmetry.space_group_name_H-M   'P 1'
#
loop_
_entity.id
_entity.type
_entity.pdbx_description
1 polymer ?
#
loop_
_entity_poly.entity_id
_entity_poly.type
_entity_poly.pdbx_seq_one_letter_code
_entity_poly.pdbx_strand_id
1 'polypeptide(L)'
;MSGVQSRLSSLVGHLTGSTPPSFEHRFNNHTLSPTSFLPRAAAIEPDAEAIYHVTANNKILRRSYIEFADRARGLAYYLKKHGFRRVGILCPNTPAFLESIFGIAAAGAVNVAINYRLKKEDIAYIFDHGDVDMIIVDQEFESLLEAYQSQHPNVPIIVDTDTDASEGELTGPFDHAVLEGLKYDLENSAQGWENLESQPADEESPIALAYTSGTTARPKGVVHTHRGCYLAAMANIIDAGLNYHRGRAKYLWTLPMFHASGWTFPWAVTAVRGTHYCLRKIDYPEIWRLLKEEHVTHFSAAPTVNTLLCNSKEAERLPNPVHVTVAASPPTPHLFEQMTNLNLHPVHVYGMTETYGPITKGYYLPQWDDLPLAEKYQKMARQGHGFITSLPVRVIKTEVPEGTVIDVTRDGKEIGEIVFVGNICAQGYYKDPEATRKLFAGGVLHSGDLAVWHPDGAIQILDRAKDIIISGGENISSVALESLLATHPDILEVGVVSVPDSHWGERPKAFVTVKEGRELAEQDVIDWARNHSGISKFMVPREVAVVKELPKTSTGKIRKNVLREWLTLRPRPPPAHSPIPPETTITSQTFGNLPSKGLVSHQLIRSSGPFPLAHPSTAHADITPGVMRFQPYDHLRRKSDRTVDLDSSPAKMPRPLPRARVSSEAPSETSSSTSPERAADDDTDFFMAQANDSQSSIGVANFRDSQVQSSSVFVPPIGRLPPEILIAIFSKLVSPLDMRNCMLVCRNWASNSVGILWHRPSCNNWDNLKSVAASVGEPEALFTYGDLIKRLNLSALTEDVSDGTVLPFTQCKRIERLTLTNCSKLTDKGVSDLVEGNRHLQALDVSDLRSLTDHTLYVVAQNCPRLQGLNITNCIKVTDDSLLAVAQNCRQIKRLKLNGVSNVTDRSIMSFADSCPAILEIDLHDCKLVTSPSVTTLLTTLRHLRELRLAHCSEINDSAFLTLPEHMIFDSLRILDLTACENVKDDAVVRIVHAAPRLRNLVLAKCRFITDRSVQAICRLGKNLHYVHLGHCSNITDSAVIQLIKSCNRIRYIDLACCNRLTDASVQQLATLPKLRRIGLVKCQAISNRSILALAHPPRANHPTVSNLERVHLSYCIGLTMDSIRPLINNCPRLTHLSLTGVPNFLEDNLTAFCREAPPEFTQQQRDVFCVFSGEGVTRLREYLNRDVRPMREETEATMYDDDEELDEDEGQVTGLMHATDLNDEGYIDVGPPSE
;
A
#
# COMPACT_ATOMS: atom_id res chain seq x y z
N MET A 1 -35.36 -23.55 -17.30
CA MET A 1 -36.32 -22.57 -16.74
C MET A 1 -35.59 -21.25 -16.59
N SER A 2 -36.19 -20.11 -16.95
CA SER A 2 -35.56 -18.80 -16.75
C SER A 2 -35.36 -18.48 -15.26
N GLY A 3 -34.27 -17.78 -14.94
CA GLY A 3 -33.96 -17.34 -13.57
C GLY A 3 -34.99 -16.36 -13.02
N VAL A 4 -35.05 -16.24 -11.68
CA VAL A 4 -36.03 -15.37 -11.00
C VAL A 4 -35.90 -13.90 -11.43
N GLN A 5 -34.66 -13.43 -11.66
CA GLN A 5 -34.38 -12.10 -12.23
C GLN A 5 -35.03 -11.88 -13.61
N SER A 6 -34.97 -12.88 -14.51
CA SER A 6 -35.57 -12.80 -15.85
C SER A 6 -37.10 -12.83 -15.81
N ARG A 7 -37.70 -13.48 -14.81
CA ARG A 7 -39.16 -13.44 -14.61
C ARG A 7 -39.62 -12.12 -13.98
N LEU A 8 -38.81 -11.54 -13.09
CA LEU A 8 -39.07 -10.23 -12.51
C LEU A 8 -38.95 -9.11 -13.55
N SER A 9 -37.93 -9.11 -14.41
CA SER A 9 -37.83 -8.13 -15.52
C SER A 9 -38.97 -8.27 -16.53
N SER A 10 -39.41 -9.51 -16.83
CA SER A 10 -40.62 -9.77 -17.61
C SER A 10 -41.91 -9.23 -16.96
N LEU A 11 -42.05 -9.34 -15.64
CA LEU A 11 -43.19 -8.80 -14.89
C LEU A 11 -43.18 -7.26 -14.82
N VAL A 12 -42.00 -6.63 -14.68
CA VAL A 12 -41.86 -5.17 -14.75
C VAL A 12 -42.31 -4.63 -16.10
N GLY A 13 -41.99 -5.32 -17.21
CA GLY A 13 -42.45 -4.96 -18.56
C GLY A 13 -43.96 -5.12 -18.81
N HIS A 14 -44.71 -5.76 -17.90
CA HIS A 14 -46.18 -5.86 -17.97
C HIS A 14 -46.91 -4.90 -17.03
N LEU A 15 -46.21 -4.24 -16.10
CA LEU A 15 -46.78 -3.22 -15.21
C LEU A 15 -46.70 -1.80 -15.79
N THR A 16 -45.91 -1.60 -16.85
CA THR A 16 -45.97 -0.40 -17.69
C THR A 16 -47.22 -0.44 -18.56
N GLY A 17 -48.35 -0.03 -18.00
CA GLY A 17 -49.52 0.34 -18.79
C GLY A 17 -49.13 1.41 -19.80
N SER A 18 -49.53 1.23 -21.06
CA SER A 18 -49.20 2.14 -22.16
C SER A 18 -49.89 3.49 -21.99
N THR A 19 -49.27 4.40 -21.24
CA THR A 19 -49.54 5.83 -21.35
C THR A 19 -49.29 6.29 -22.79
N PRO A 20 -50.09 7.22 -23.34
CA PRO A 20 -49.79 7.84 -24.63
C PRO A 20 -48.40 8.45 -24.57
N PRO A 21 -47.66 8.54 -25.70
CA PRO A 21 -46.22 8.76 -25.70
C PRO A 21 -45.84 10.01 -24.92
N SER A 22 -45.43 9.80 -23.66
CA SER A 22 -44.77 10.83 -22.88
C SER A 22 -43.46 11.09 -23.59
N PHE A 23 -43.26 12.33 -24.03
CA PHE A 23 -41.99 12.78 -24.55
C PHE A 23 -40.92 12.58 -23.47
N GLU A 24 -40.22 11.44 -23.51
CA GLU A 24 -38.95 11.28 -22.82
C GLU A 24 -38.04 12.34 -23.41
N HIS A 25 -37.84 13.44 -22.68
CA HIS A 25 -36.79 14.37 -23.02
C HIS A 25 -35.45 13.69 -22.70
N ARG A 26 -34.97 12.90 -23.65
CA ARG A 26 -33.59 12.43 -23.70
C ARG A 26 -32.74 13.65 -23.96
N PHE A 27 -32.16 14.19 -22.90
CA PHE A 27 -31.04 15.11 -23.04
C PHE A 27 -29.85 14.31 -23.58
N ASN A 28 -29.20 14.83 -24.63
CA ASN A 28 -28.02 14.20 -25.17
C ASN A 28 -26.88 14.36 -24.15
N ASN A 29 -26.20 13.27 -23.82
CA ASN A 29 -25.06 13.26 -22.90
C ASN A 29 -23.88 12.57 -23.58
N HIS A 30 -22.70 13.17 -23.49
CA HIS A 30 -21.44 12.62 -24.00
C HIS A 30 -20.51 12.37 -22.82
N THR A 31 -19.66 11.35 -22.91
CA THR A 31 -18.74 10.99 -21.82
C THR A 31 -17.44 11.77 -21.93
N LEU A 32 -16.93 12.23 -20.78
CA LEU A 32 -15.71 13.00 -20.67
C LEU A 32 -14.49 12.09 -20.80
N SER A 33 -14.14 11.73 -22.05
CA SER A 33 -12.98 10.92 -22.39
C SER A 33 -11.99 11.70 -23.25
N PRO A 34 -10.70 11.81 -22.84
CA PRO A 34 -9.71 12.57 -23.59
C PRO A 34 -9.28 11.87 -24.88
N THR A 35 -9.60 10.58 -25.05
CA THR A 35 -9.43 9.83 -26.29
C THR A 35 -10.14 10.50 -27.47
N SER A 36 -11.27 11.18 -27.22
CA SER A 36 -12.03 11.91 -28.24
C SER A 36 -11.28 13.09 -28.86
N PHE A 37 -10.21 13.59 -28.23
CA PHE A 37 -9.46 14.74 -28.72
C PHE A 37 -8.69 14.45 -30.02
N LEU A 38 -8.18 13.23 -30.22
CA LEU A 38 -7.42 12.86 -31.42
C LEU A 38 -8.27 12.79 -32.70
N PRO A 39 -9.38 12.03 -32.77
CA PRO A 39 -10.23 12.06 -33.97
C PRO A 39 -10.81 13.46 -34.23
N ARG A 40 -11.08 14.24 -33.18
CA ARG A 40 -11.48 15.65 -33.32
C ARG A 40 -10.35 16.51 -33.94
N ALA A 41 -9.10 16.31 -33.53
CA ALA A 41 -7.97 17.06 -34.07
C ALA A 41 -7.76 16.77 -35.56
N ALA A 42 -7.75 15.49 -35.93
CA ALA A 42 -7.65 15.03 -37.32
C ALA A 42 -8.83 15.48 -38.19
N ALA A 43 -10.05 15.58 -37.65
CA ALA A 43 -11.20 16.09 -38.39
C ALA A 43 -11.17 17.63 -38.64
N ILE A 44 -10.34 18.38 -37.92
CA ILE A 44 -10.26 19.86 -38.03
C ILE A 44 -9.05 20.29 -38.86
N GLU A 45 -7.88 19.70 -38.63
CA GLU A 45 -6.62 19.99 -39.34
C GLU A 45 -5.89 18.66 -39.64
N PRO A 46 -6.38 17.84 -40.60
CA PRO A 46 -5.82 16.50 -40.86
C PRO A 46 -4.33 16.55 -41.22
N ASP A 47 -3.95 17.46 -42.13
CA ASP A 47 -2.59 17.59 -42.66
C ASP A 47 -1.66 18.41 -41.74
N ALA A 48 -2.14 18.89 -40.59
CA ALA A 48 -1.28 19.64 -39.67
C ALA A 48 -0.33 18.71 -38.91
N GLU A 49 0.93 19.13 -38.79
CA GLU A 49 1.97 18.40 -38.07
C GLU A 49 1.61 18.18 -36.59
N ALA A 50 1.37 16.92 -36.23
CA ALA A 50 1.03 16.46 -34.89
C ALA A 50 2.27 15.99 -34.13
N ILE A 51 3.23 15.35 -34.79
CA ILE A 51 4.41 14.74 -34.17
C ILE A 51 5.67 15.11 -34.94
N TYR A 52 6.72 15.48 -34.23
CA TYR A 52 8.10 15.54 -34.69
C TYR A 52 8.96 14.61 -33.83
N HIS A 53 9.83 13.82 -34.45
CA HIS A 53 10.77 12.96 -33.73
C HIS A 53 12.10 12.81 -34.48
N VAL A 54 13.18 12.61 -33.73
CA VAL A 54 14.45 12.09 -34.26
C VAL A 54 14.57 10.66 -33.77
N THR A 55 14.46 9.71 -34.70
CA THR A 55 14.45 8.26 -34.47
C THR A 55 15.79 7.75 -33.93
N ALA A 56 15.83 6.52 -33.43
CA ALA A 56 17.05 5.86 -32.97
C ALA A 56 18.15 5.78 -34.06
N ASN A 57 17.79 5.75 -35.35
CA ASN A 57 18.71 5.81 -36.48
C ASN A 57 18.96 7.24 -37.05
N ASN A 58 18.69 8.28 -36.25
CA ASN A 58 18.90 9.70 -36.57
C ASN A 58 18.17 10.20 -37.83
N LYS A 59 16.98 9.67 -38.11
CA LYS A 59 16.07 10.20 -39.15
C LYS A 59 15.04 11.14 -38.51
N ILE A 60 14.66 12.17 -39.26
CA ILE A 60 13.60 13.09 -38.83
C ILE A 60 12.27 12.52 -39.33
N LEU A 61 11.47 12.03 -38.39
CA LEU A 61 10.10 11.59 -38.60
C LEU A 61 9.15 12.76 -38.28
N ARG A 62 8.23 13.07 -39.20
CA ARG A 62 7.13 14.02 -39.01
C ARG A 62 5.83 13.30 -39.35
N ARG A 63 4.81 13.42 -38.49
CA ARG A 63 3.47 12.88 -38.75
C ARG A 63 2.41 13.96 -38.61
N SER A 64 1.48 13.96 -39.55
CA SER A 64 0.25 14.73 -39.53
C SER A 64 -0.75 14.19 -38.51
N TYR A 65 -1.81 14.96 -38.23
CA TYR A 65 -2.88 14.53 -37.34
C TYR A 65 -3.68 13.34 -37.88
N ILE A 66 -3.86 13.23 -39.21
CA ILE A 66 -4.54 12.08 -39.81
C ILE A 66 -3.71 10.80 -39.69
N GLU A 67 -2.40 10.86 -39.93
CA GLU A 67 -1.49 9.70 -39.75
C GLU A 67 -1.43 9.27 -38.28
N PHE A 68 -1.32 10.23 -37.35
CA PHE A 68 -1.35 9.94 -35.92
C PHE A 68 -2.68 9.29 -35.48
N ALA A 69 -3.81 9.80 -35.98
CA ALA A 69 -5.12 9.22 -35.70
C ALA A 69 -5.28 7.81 -36.31
N ASP A 70 -4.79 7.59 -37.53
CA ASP A 70 -4.87 6.29 -38.18
C ASP A 70 -3.98 5.23 -37.52
N ARG A 71 -2.80 5.61 -37.04
CA ARG A 71 -1.92 4.70 -36.30
C ARG A 71 -2.50 4.32 -34.94
N ALA A 72 -3.05 5.28 -34.19
CA ALA A 72 -3.78 5.01 -32.96
C ALA A 72 -5.02 4.13 -33.19
N ARG A 73 -5.79 4.40 -34.26
CA ARG A 73 -6.94 3.59 -34.69
C ARG A 73 -6.53 2.15 -35.04
N GLY A 74 -5.44 1.98 -35.80
CA GLY A 74 -4.89 0.68 -36.15
C GLY A 74 -4.58 -0.16 -34.92
N LEU A 75 -3.79 0.39 -34.00
CA LEU A 75 -3.52 -0.27 -32.73
C LEU A 75 -4.81 -0.59 -31.94
N ALA A 76 -5.78 0.32 -31.90
CA ALA A 76 -7.04 0.07 -31.20
C ALA A 76 -7.81 -1.15 -31.75
N TYR A 77 -7.88 -1.29 -33.08
CA TYR A 77 -8.49 -2.46 -33.72
C TYR A 77 -7.68 -3.74 -33.54
N TYR A 78 -6.35 -3.67 -33.52
CA TYR A 78 -5.49 -4.81 -33.17
C TYR A 78 -5.80 -5.31 -31.76
N LEU A 79 -5.83 -4.42 -30.77
CA LEU A 79 -6.16 -4.76 -29.38
C LEU A 79 -7.57 -5.36 -29.26
N LYS A 80 -8.55 -4.78 -29.95
CA LYS A 80 -9.95 -5.26 -29.98
C LYS A 80 -10.09 -6.64 -30.63
N LYS A 81 -9.34 -6.91 -31.71
CA LYS A 81 -9.31 -8.19 -32.43
C LYS A 81 -8.76 -9.33 -31.57
N HIS A 82 -7.66 -9.06 -30.85
CA HIS A 82 -6.98 -10.06 -30.01
C HIS A 82 -7.52 -10.12 -28.56
N GLY A 83 -8.31 -9.14 -28.14
CA GLY A 83 -9.04 -9.14 -26.88
C GLY A 83 -8.24 -8.69 -25.65
N PHE A 84 -7.13 -7.97 -25.85
CA PHE A 84 -6.29 -7.42 -24.79
C PHE A 84 -7.01 -6.30 -24.03
N ARG A 85 -6.78 -6.22 -22.71
CA ARG A 85 -7.49 -5.27 -21.82
C ARG A 85 -6.56 -4.42 -20.96
N ARG A 86 -5.31 -4.82 -20.75
CA ARG A 86 -4.33 -4.08 -19.95
C ARG A 86 -2.96 -4.15 -20.59
N VAL A 87 -2.60 -3.08 -21.29
CA VAL A 87 -1.42 -3.03 -22.13
C VAL A 87 -0.30 -2.30 -21.39
N GLY A 88 0.80 -2.99 -21.12
CA GLY A 88 2.02 -2.41 -20.57
C GLY A 88 2.75 -1.58 -21.62
N ILE A 89 3.35 -0.46 -21.22
CA ILE A 89 4.22 0.35 -22.09
C ILE A 89 5.58 0.55 -21.41
N LEU A 90 6.65 0.16 -22.11
CA LEU A 90 8.04 0.31 -21.68
C LEU A 90 8.87 0.99 -22.81
N CYS A 91 8.56 2.26 -23.07
CA CYS A 91 9.20 3.06 -24.11
C CYS A 91 9.70 4.41 -23.55
N PRO A 92 10.68 5.07 -24.19
CA PRO A 92 10.98 6.48 -23.95
C PRO A 92 9.89 7.36 -24.62
N ASN A 93 10.08 8.68 -24.70
CA ASN A 93 9.10 9.56 -25.35
C ASN A 93 9.19 9.45 -26.89
N THR A 94 8.68 8.34 -27.46
CA THR A 94 8.60 8.06 -28.90
C THR A 94 7.18 8.30 -29.44
N PRO A 95 7.01 8.39 -30.78
CA PRO A 95 5.70 8.41 -31.42
C PRO A 95 4.85 7.18 -31.07
N ALA A 96 5.44 5.99 -30.98
CA ALA A 96 4.73 4.76 -30.64
C ALA A 96 4.13 4.79 -29.23
N PHE A 97 4.82 5.41 -28.25
CA PHE A 97 4.26 5.66 -26.92
C PHE A 97 2.99 6.51 -27.03
N LEU A 98 3.08 7.65 -27.73
CA LEU A 98 1.99 8.60 -27.88
C LEU A 98 0.78 7.98 -28.61
N GLU A 99 1.03 7.23 -29.68
CA GLU A 99 0.04 6.42 -30.42
C GLU A 99 -0.61 5.37 -29.52
N SER A 100 0.17 4.72 -28.65
CA SER A 100 -0.32 3.72 -27.71
C SER A 100 -1.30 4.29 -26.69
N ILE A 101 -1.05 5.48 -26.13
CA ILE A 101 -1.96 6.13 -25.17
C ILE A 101 -3.37 6.27 -25.74
N PHE A 102 -3.49 6.69 -27.00
CA PHE A 102 -4.79 6.85 -27.67
C PHE A 102 -5.37 5.52 -28.15
N GLY A 103 -4.56 4.64 -28.75
CA GLY A 103 -5.02 3.36 -29.28
C GLY A 103 -5.53 2.41 -28.19
N ILE A 104 -4.84 2.32 -27.06
CA ILE A 104 -5.25 1.50 -25.91
C ILE A 104 -6.60 1.99 -25.36
N ALA A 105 -6.73 3.29 -25.12
CA ALA A 105 -7.97 3.87 -24.60
C ALA A 105 -9.13 3.76 -25.62
N ALA A 106 -8.86 3.86 -26.92
CA ALA A 106 -9.87 3.68 -27.98
C ALA A 106 -10.31 2.21 -28.14
N ALA A 107 -9.51 1.24 -27.68
CA ALA A 107 -9.91 -0.17 -27.62
C ALA A 107 -10.78 -0.52 -26.38
N GLY A 108 -11.01 0.42 -25.46
CA GLY A 108 -11.61 0.13 -24.15
C GLY A 108 -10.64 -0.54 -23.17
N ALA A 109 -9.33 -0.48 -23.43
CA ALA A 109 -8.28 -1.07 -22.63
C ALA A 109 -7.59 -0.04 -21.72
N VAL A 110 -6.91 -0.53 -20.68
CA VAL A 110 -6.21 0.30 -19.68
C VAL A 110 -4.72 0.33 -19.99
N ASN A 111 -4.10 1.52 -20.05
CA ASN A 111 -2.64 1.60 -20.21
C ASN A 111 -1.91 1.43 -18.87
N VAL A 112 -0.80 0.70 -18.89
CA VAL A 112 0.08 0.47 -17.73
C VAL A 112 1.50 0.90 -18.12
N ALA A 113 1.69 2.20 -18.33
CA ALA A 113 2.98 2.75 -18.72
C ALA A 113 3.93 2.91 -17.51
N ILE A 114 5.19 2.51 -17.68
CA ILE A 114 6.16 2.48 -16.58
C ILE A 114 7.53 3.06 -16.97
N ASN A 115 8.36 3.29 -15.95
CA ASN A 115 9.69 3.86 -16.09
C ASN A 115 10.71 2.81 -16.54
N TYR A 116 11.26 2.96 -17.74
CA TYR A 116 12.33 2.10 -18.30
C TYR A 116 13.65 2.14 -17.50
N ARG A 117 13.82 3.08 -16.55
CA ARG A 117 14.97 3.12 -15.63
C ARG A 117 14.75 2.33 -14.32
N LEU A 118 13.72 1.48 -14.25
CA LEU A 118 13.49 0.56 -13.13
C LEU A 118 14.29 -0.74 -13.31
N LYS A 119 14.46 -1.50 -12.22
CA LYS A 119 15.08 -2.84 -12.29
C LYS A 119 14.12 -3.84 -12.94
N LYS A 120 14.65 -4.92 -13.52
CA LYS A 120 13.86 -5.97 -14.19
C LYS A 120 12.79 -6.56 -13.26
N GLU A 121 13.09 -6.70 -11.97
CA GLU A 121 12.17 -7.24 -10.95
C GLU A 121 11.04 -6.27 -10.59
N ASP A 122 11.32 -4.96 -10.57
CA ASP A 122 10.31 -3.93 -10.32
C ASP A 122 9.36 -3.80 -11.52
N ILE A 123 9.89 -3.89 -12.74
CA ILE A 123 9.13 -3.95 -14.00
C ILE A 123 8.18 -5.16 -13.99
N ALA A 124 8.72 -6.35 -13.72
CA ALA A 124 7.92 -7.57 -13.64
C ALA A 124 6.83 -7.48 -12.56
N TYR A 125 7.17 -6.98 -11.36
CA TYR A 125 6.18 -6.78 -10.29
C TYR A 125 5.05 -5.81 -10.69
N ILE A 126 5.36 -4.73 -11.40
CA ILE A 126 4.34 -3.75 -11.80
C ILE A 126 3.38 -4.34 -12.84
N PHE A 127 3.90 -5.06 -13.84
CA PHE A 127 3.08 -5.72 -14.85
C PHE A 127 2.24 -6.88 -14.26
N ASP A 128 2.79 -7.67 -13.34
CA ASP A 128 2.04 -8.64 -12.51
C ASP A 128 0.90 -7.97 -11.75
N HIS A 129 1.22 -6.92 -10.99
CA HIS A 129 0.25 -6.25 -10.13
C HIS A 129 -0.84 -5.56 -10.95
N GLY A 130 -0.49 -5.05 -12.14
CA GLY A 130 -1.39 -4.43 -13.10
C GLY A 130 -2.26 -5.41 -13.88
N ASP A 131 -2.10 -6.73 -13.74
CA ASP A 131 -2.75 -7.75 -14.58
C ASP A 131 -2.55 -7.49 -16.09
N VAL A 132 -1.32 -7.14 -16.49
CA VAL A 132 -0.97 -6.85 -17.88
C VAL A 132 -1.10 -8.10 -18.76
N ASP A 133 -1.81 -7.98 -19.88
CA ASP A 133 -2.07 -9.08 -20.83
C ASP A 133 -1.36 -8.93 -22.19
N MET A 134 -0.66 -7.81 -22.40
CA MET A 134 0.20 -7.52 -23.56
C MET A 134 1.19 -6.40 -23.20
N ILE A 135 2.41 -6.40 -23.76
CA ILE A 135 3.39 -5.31 -23.57
C ILE A 135 3.82 -4.72 -24.92
N ILE A 136 3.93 -3.40 -24.97
CA ILE A 136 4.61 -2.64 -26.03
C ILE A 136 5.93 -2.11 -25.43
N VAL A 137 7.05 -2.35 -26.11
CA VAL A 137 8.40 -2.06 -25.60
C VAL A 137 9.28 -1.48 -26.70
N ASP A 138 10.11 -0.52 -26.35
CA ASP A 138 11.16 0.00 -27.25
C ASP A 138 12.32 -1.01 -27.32
N GLN A 139 12.88 -1.23 -28.51
CA GLN A 139 13.95 -2.21 -28.75
C GLN A 139 15.17 -2.02 -27.82
N GLU A 140 15.49 -0.79 -27.40
CA GLU A 140 16.57 -0.49 -26.45
C GLU A 140 16.33 -1.13 -25.08
N PHE A 141 15.07 -1.40 -24.71
CA PHE A 141 14.65 -1.85 -23.38
C PHE A 141 13.99 -3.24 -23.35
N GLU A 142 13.96 -3.97 -24.47
CA GLU A 142 13.38 -5.33 -24.54
C GLU A 142 13.99 -6.28 -23.50
N SER A 143 15.32 -6.23 -23.32
CA SER A 143 16.06 -7.04 -22.33
C SER A 143 15.60 -6.84 -20.88
N LEU A 144 14.92 -5.74 -20.55
CA LEU A 144 14.38 -5.53 -19.22
C LEU A 144 13.16 -6.43 -18.92
N LEU A 145 12.54 -7.03 -19.94
CA LEU A 145 11.37 -7.88 -19.82
C LEU A 145 11.67 -9.36 -19.55
N GLU A 146 12.93 -9.82 -19.66
CA GLU A 146 13.34 -11.23 -19.43
C GLU A 146 12.75 -11.83 -18.14
N ALA A 147 12.79 -11.07 -17.04
CA ALA A 147 12.27 -11.50 -15.73
C ALA A 147 10.75 -11.65 -15.71
N TYR A 148 10.03 -10.94 -16.57
CA TYR A 148 8.59 -11.06 -16.74
C TYR A 148 8.23 -12.17 -17.76
N GLN A 149 8.90 -12.19 -18.92
CA GLN A 149 8.74 -13.20 -19.97
C GLN A 149 8.91 -14.63 -19.44
N SER A 150 9.93 -14.88 -18.62
CA SER A 150 10.19 -16.19 -18.01
C SER A 150 9.08 -16.69 -17.08
N GLN A 151 8.28 -15.78 -16.51
CA GLN A 151 7.11 -16.09 -15.69
C GLN A 151 5.82 -16.12 -16.52
N HIS A 152 5.76 -15.34 -17.60
CA HIS A 152 4.59 -15.14 -18.47
C HIS A 152 4.91 -15.37 -19.96
N PRO A 153 5.33 -16.58 -20.38
CA PRO A 153 5.78 -16.86 -21.75
C PRO A 153 4.67 -16.76 -22.81
N ASN A 154 3.41 -16.58 -22.39
CA ASN A 154 2.24 -16.43 -23.26
C ASN A 154 1.75 -14.97 -23.37
N VAL A 155 2.35 -14.01 -22.66
CA VAL A 155 1.99 -12.58 -22.79
C VAL A 155 2.71 -12.02 -24.02
N PRO A 156 1.99 -11.53 -25.05
CA PRO A 156 2.62 -11.02 -26.25
C PRO A 156 3.41 -9.75 -25.99
N ILE A 157 4.57 -9.64 -26.64
CA ILE A 157 5.44 -8.48 -26.59
C ILE A 157 5.59 -7.95 -28.00
N ILE A 158 5.30 -6.66 -28.17
CA ILE A 158 5.46 -5.94 -29.43
C ILE A 158 6.62 -4.97 -29.26
N VAL A 159 7.66 -5.20 -30.06
CA VAL A 159 8.83 -4.33 -30.11
C VAL A 159 8.57 -3.19 -31.10
N ASP A 160 8.69 -1.96 -30.60
CA ASP A 160 8.89 -0.75 -31.38
C ASP A 160 10.40 -0.59 -31.62
N THR A 161 10.81 -0.57 -32.88
CA THR A 161 12.22 -0.39 -33.25
C THR A 161 12.66 1.08 -33.21
N ASP A 162 11.71 2.01 -33.18
CA ASP A 162 11.93 3.46 -33.34
C ASP A 162 12.91 3.78 -34.49
N THR A 163 12.69 3.13 -35.63
CA THR A 163 13.47 3.32 -36.86
C THR A 163 12.55 3.69 -38.02
N ASP A 164 13.02 4.63 -38.84
CA ASP A 164 12.53 4.80 -40.20
C ASP A 164 13.50 4.03 -41.10
N ALA A 165 13.07 2.91 -41.69
CA ALA A 165 13.99 1.93 -42.26
C ALA A 165 14.52 2.33 -43.63
N SER A 166 15.65 1.74 -44.01
CA SER A 166 16.25 1.87 -45.35
C SER A 166 15.38 1.30 -46.50
N GLU A 167 14.26 0.66 -46.18
CA GLU A 167 13.29 0.08 -47.13
C GLU A 167 11.91 0.74 -47.09
N GLY A 168 11.68 1.73 -46.21
CA GLY A 168 10.45 2.54 -46.18
C GLY A 168 9.90 2.81 -44.78
N GLU A 169 8.93 3.72 -44.73
CA GLU A 169 8.13 4.02 -43.55
C GLU A 169 7.20 2.83 -43.23
N LEU A 170 6.92 2.55 -41.94
CA LEU A 170 6.03 1.48 -41.43
C LEU A 170 6.61 0.05 -41.36
N THR A 171 7.89 -0.13 -41.02
CA THR A 171 8.52 -1.47 -40.88
C THR A 171 8.85 -1.84 -39.43
N GLY A 172 8.25 -2.91 -38.91
CA GLY A 172 8.59 -3.47 -37.60
C GLY A 172 7.40 -4.12 -36.89
N PRO A 173 7.60 -4.82 -35.75
CA PRO A 173 6.52 -5.52 -35.07
C PRO A 173 5.38 -4.59 -34.61
N PHE A 174 5.69 -3.38 -34.15
CA PHE A 174 4.68 -2.38 -33.80
C PHE A 174 3.87 -1.90 -35.02
N ASP A 175 4.54 -1.57 -36.12
CA ASP A 175 3.87 -1.14 -37.35
C ASP A 175 3.03 -2.28 -37.97
N HIS A 176 3.51 -3.52 -37.93
CA HIS A 176 2.73 -4.68 -38.38
C HIS A 176 1.44 -4.84 -37.59
N ALA A 177 1.44 -4.61 -36.27
CA ALA A 177 0.23 -4.65 -35.46
C ALA A 177 -0.74 -3.51 -35.80
N VAL A 178 -0.23 -2.29 -36.01
CA VAL A 178 -1.03 -1.14 -36.49
C VAL A 178 -1.68 -1.46 -37.84
N LEU A 179 -0.92 -1.98 -38.80
CA LEU A 179 -1.39 -2.36 -40.14
C LEU A 179 -2.39 -3.52 -40.10
N GLU A 180 -2.17 -4.53 -39.25
CA GLU A 180 -3.10 -5.64 -39.05
C GLU A 180 -4.46 -5.14 -38.51
N GLY A 181 -4.44 -4.19 -37.57
CA GLY A 181 -5.66 -3.59 -37.03
C GLY A 181 -6.38 -2.67 -38.02
N LEU A 182 -5.64 -1.87 -38.82
CA LEU A 182 -6.23 -1.10 -39.92
C LEU A 182 -6.89 -2.00 -40.97
N LYS A 183 -6.23 -3.10 -41.34
CA LYS A 183 -6.81 -4.13 -42.22
C LYS A 183 -8.07 -4.75 -41.60
N TYR A 184 -8.05 -5.03 -40.30
CA TYR A 184 -9.22 -5.56 -39.60
C TYR A 184 -10.42 -4.59 -39.58
N ASP A 185 -10.21 -3.28 -39.42
CA ASP A 185 -11.27 -2.26 -39.59
C ASP A 185 -11.88 -2.32 -41.00
N LEU A 186 -11.03 -2.29 -42.04
CA LEU A 186 -11.44 -2.36 -43.44
C LEU A 186 -12.24 -3.64 -43.76
N GLU A 187 -11.82 -4.79 -43.24
CA GLU A 187 -12.51 -6.07 -43.41
C GLU A 187 -13.83 -6.16 -42.61
N ASN A 188 -13.99 -5.37 -41.54
CA ASN A 188 -15.14 -5.42 -40.62
C ASN A 188 -16.00 -4.14 -40.67
N SER A 189 -16.35 -3.72 -41.89
CA SER A 189 -17.26 -2.60 -42.23
C SER A 189 -16.67 -1.19 -42.23
N ALA A 190 -15.34 -1.03 -42.09
CA ALA A 190 -14.62 0.24 -42.21
C ALA A 190 -15.23 1.37 -41.37
N GLN A 191 -15.60 1.08 -40.12
CA GLN A 191 -16.34 2.00 -39.24
C GLN A 191 -15.44 3.06 -38.59
N GLY A 192 -14.11 2.95 -38.74
CA GLY A 192 -13.20 3.98 -38.29
C GLY A 192 -13.28 4.18 -36.77
N TRP A 193 -13.46 5.43 -36.35
CA TRP A 193 -13.60 5.79 -34.94
C TRP A 193 -15.00 5.53 -34.35
N GLU A 194 -16.02 5.24 -35.16
CA GLU A 194 -17.41 5.07 -34.68
C GLU A 194 -17.64 3.77 -33.89
N ASN A 195 -16.82 2.74 -34.16
CA ASN A 195 -16.87 1.44 -33.48
C ASN A 195 -15.72 1.29 -32.44
N LEU A 196 -15.13 2.41 -32.00
CA LEU A 196 -14.09 2.46 -30.97
C LEU A 196 -14.58 3.25 -29.74
N GLU A 197 -14.02 2.95 -28.57
CA GLU A 197 -14.40 3.54 -27.27
C GLU A 197 -13.79 4.95 -27.05
N SER A 198 -13.79 5.77 -28.11
CA SER A 198 -13.50 7.21 -28.03
C SER A 198 -14.51 7.96 -27.12
N GLN A 199 -15.69 7.38 -26.95
CA GLN A 199 -16.70 7.67 -25.94
C GLN A 199 -16.98 6.38 -25.16
N PRO A 200 -16.32 6.15 -24.00
CA PRO A 200 -16.54 4.95 -23.20
C PRO A 200 -17.95 4.94 -22.60
N ALA A 201 -18.43 3.75 -22.21
CA ALA A 201 -19.75 3.61 -21.58
C ALA A 201 -19.85 4.23 -20.18
N ASP A 202 -18.72 4.38 -19.48
CA ASP A 202 -18.61 5.02 -18.16
C ASP A 202 -17.34 5.88 -18.09
N GLU A 203 -17.48 7.17 -17.82
CA GLU A 203 -16.34 8.09 -17.72
C GLU A 203 -15.53 7.93 -16.42
N GLU A 204 -16.06 7.22 -15.42
CA GLU A 204 -15.34 6.84 -14.20
C GLU A 204 -14.59 5.51 -14.32
N SER A 205 -14.63 4.87 -15.51
CA SER A 205 -13.83 3.68 -15.78
C SER A 205 -12.32 4.02 -15.87
N PRO A 206 -11.41 3.08 -15.53
CA PRO A 206 -9.98 3.32 -15.61
C PRO A 206 -9.47 3.47 -17.06
N ILE A 207 -8.72 4.55 -17.33
CA ILE A 207 -7.97 4.74 -18.58
C ILE A 207 -6.47 4.40 -18.41
N ALA A 208 -5.94 4.54 -17.18
CA ALA A 208 -4.55 4.25 -16.85
C ALA A 208 -4.36 3.68 -15.44
N LEU A 209 -3.30 2.88 -15.25
CA LEU A 209 -2.73 2.58 -13.94
C LEU A 209 -1.36 3.25 -13.80
N ALA A 210 -1.32 4.40 -13.15
CA ALA A 210 -0.11 5.20 -12.97
C ALA A 210 0.67 4.76 -11.71
N TYR A 211 1.85 4.16 -11.87
CA TYR A 211 2.61 3.64 -10.72
C TYR A 211 3.48 4.68 -10.01
N THR A 212 3.39 4.72 -8.68
CA THR A 212 4.23 5.56 -7.81
C THR A 212 5.62 4.97 -7.61
N SER A 213 6.65 5.81 -7.60
CA SER A 213 8.01 5.39 -7.23
C SER A 213 8.11 5.16 -5.72
N GLY A 214 8.03 3.90 -5.30
CA GLY A 214 8.19 3.51 -3.90
C GLY A 214 9.62 3.72 -3.39
N THR A 215 9.81 4.53 -2.36
CA THR A 215 11.14 4.79 -1.77
C THR A 215 11.50 3.88 -0.59
N THR A 216 10.57 3.02 -0.16
CA THR A 216 10.73 2.02 0.92
C THR A 216 9.72 0.88 0.82
N ALA A 217 8.51 1.12 0.29
CA ALA A 217 7.51 0.09 0.01
C ALA A 217 7.42 -0.21 -1.50
N ARG A 218 6.80 -1.34 -1.88
CA ARG A 218 6.57 -1.67 -3.30
C ARG A 218 5.74 -0.59 -4.02
N PRO A 219 5.99 -0.33 -5.32
CA PRO A 219 5.20 0.59 -6.14
C PRO A 219 3.69 0.36 -6.06
N LYS A 220 2.90 1.44 -6.01
CA LYS A 220 1.43 1.37 -6.00
C LYS A 220 0.86 1.90 -7.32
N GLY A 221 -0.06 1.16 -7.93
CA GLY A 221 -0.79 1.62 -9.10
C GLY A 221 -1.93 2.55 -8.68
N VAL A 222 -1.89 3.82 -9.10
CA VAL A 222 -2.98 4.78 -8.93
C VAL A 222 -3.96 4.62 -10.07
N VAL A 223 -5.25 4.56 -9.77
CA VAL A 223 -6.32 4.46 -10.77
C VAL A 223 -6.64 5.84 -11.33
N HIS A 224 -6.38 6.05 -12.61
CA HIS A 224 -6.79 7.24 -13.36
C HIS A 224 -8.04 6.93 -14.19
N THR A 225 -9.09 7.74 -14.08
CA THR A 225 -10.34 7.60 -14.87
C THR A 225 -10.33 8.45 -16.13
N HIS A 226 -11.17 8.10 -17.12
CA HIS A 226 -11.36 8.92 -18.32
C HIS A 226 -11.72 10.38 -17.96
N ARG A 227 -12.70 10.56 -17.07
CA ARG A 227 -13.15 11.88 -16.58
C ARG A 227 -12.02 12.66 -15.92
N GLY A 228 -11.24 12.02 -15.05
CA GLY A 228 -10.11 12.67 -14.37
C GLY A 228 -9.04 13.15 -15.35
N CYS A 229 -8.62 12.30 -16.29
CA CYS A 229 -7.68 12.67 -17.34
C CYS A 229 -8.22 13.76 -18.28
N TYR A 230 -9.51 13.75 -18.61
CA TYR A 230 -10.16 14.81 -19.38
C TYR A 230 -10.10 16.16 -18.65
N LEU A 231 -10.49 16.21 -17.37
CA LEU A 231 -10.55 17.44 -16.59
C LEU A 231 -9.14 18.00 -16.27
N ALA A 232 -8.16 17.12 -16.04
CA ALA A 232 -6.76 17.53 -15.88
C ALA A 232 -6.15 18.03 -17.21
N ALA A 233 -6.45 17.40 -18.35
CA ALA A 233 -6.02 17.89 -19.66
C ALA A 233 -6.61 19.28 -19.95
N MET A 234 -7.91 19.47 -19.71
CA MET A 234 -8.58 20.77 -19.89
C MET A 234 -8.02 21.87 -18.98
N ALA A 235 -7.64 21.54 -17.75
CA ALA A 235 -6.94 22.50 -16.89
C ALA A 235 -5.56 22.85 -17.44
N ASN A 236 -4.75 21.86 -17.85
CA ASN A 236 -3.43 22.11 -18.43
C ASN A 236 -3.47 22.95 -19.72
N ILE A 237 -4.51 22.86 -20.55
CA ILE A 237 -4.69 23.76 -21.71
C ILE A 237 -4.73 25.23 -21.27
N ILE A 238 -5.51 25.53 -20.23
CA ILE A 238 -5.68 26.89 -19.70
C ILE A 238 -4.43 27.30 -18.92
N ASP A 239 -3.94 26.42 -18.04
CA ASP A 239 -2.96 26.76 -17.03
C ASP A 239 -1.51 26.77 -17.56
N ALA A 240 -1.18 25.96 -18.57
CA ALA A 240 0.09 26.06 -19.29
C ALA A 240 0.03 27.00 -20.50
N GLY A 241 -1.16 27.51 -20.89
CA GLY A 241 -1.31 28.45 -22.00
C GLY A 241 -1.28 27.84 -23.40
N LEU A 242 -1.59 26.54 -23.54
CA LEU A 242 -1.44 25.77 -24.78
C LEU A 242 -2.30 26.28 -25.95
N ASN A 243 -3.34 27.08 -25.71
CA ASN A 243 -4.05 27.77 -26.78
C ASN A 243 -3.25 29.00 -27.25
N TYR A 244 -2.15 28.73 -27.97
CA TYR A 244 -1.13 29.72 -28.30
C TYR A 244 -1.62 30.77 -29.31
N HIS A 245 -1.44 32.05 -29.00
CA HIS A 245 -2.04 33.14 -29.77
C HIS A 245 -1.29 33.50 -31.08
N ARG A 246 -0.15 32.85 -31.38
CA ARG A 246 0.67 33.10 -32.59
C ARG A 246 0.78 31.90 -33.54
N GLY A 247 -0.02 30.85 -33.33
CA GLY A 247 0.02 29.61 -34.13
C GLY A 247 -0.36 28.40 -33.29
N ARG A 248 0.11 27.20 -33.68
CA ARG A 248 -0.05 25.99 -32.88
C ARG A 248 0.94 25.97 -31.71
N ALA A 249 0.56 25.36 -30.58
CA ALA A 249 1.50 25.07 -29.51
C ALA A 249 2.50 23.99 -29.96
N LYS A 250 3.76 24.36 -30.07
CA LYS A 250 4.90 23.43 -30.21
C LYS A 250 5.36 23.01 -28.82
N TYR A 251 5.07 21.77 -28.41
CA TYR A 251 5.33 21.25 -27.07
C TYR A 251 6.46 20.21 -27.09
N LEU A 252 7.53 20.46 -26.33
CA LEU A 252 8.71 19.60 -26.27
C LEU A 252 8.68 18.62 -25.08
N TRP A 253 8.87 17.34 -25.38
CA TRP A 253 8.78 16.23 -24.43
C TRP A 253 10.04 16.02 -23.60
N THR A 254 10.33 16.96 -22.69
CA THR A 254 11.32 16.81 -21.62
C THR A 254 10.76 16.13 -20.35
N LEU A 255 9.43 16.11 -20.19
CA LEU A 255 8.72 15.29 -19.20
C LEU A 255 8.55 13.85 -19.71
N PRO A 256 8.84 12.79 -18.94
CA PRO A 256 8.56 11.42 -19.38
C PRO A 256 7.05 11.12 -19.50
N MET A 257 6.62 10.61 -20.65
CA MET A 257 5.21 10.30 -20.96
C MET A 257 4.61 9.23 -20.03
N PHE A 258 5.41 8.35 -19.42
CA PHE A 258 4.90 7.40 -18.42
C PHE A 258 4.55 8.06 -17.10
N HIS A 259 5.15 9.21 -16.76
CA HIS A 259 5.10 9.73 -15.40
C HIS A 259 3.70 10.26 -15.10
N ALA A 260 2.90 9.39 -14.48
CA ALA A 260 1.47 9.58 -14.31
C ALA A 260 0.78 10.01 -15.62
N SER A 261 1.10 9.25 -16.67
CA SER A 261 0.69 9.47 -18.06
C SER A 261 0.94 10.91 -18.55
N GLY A 262 2.18 11.38 -18.34
CA GLY A 262 2.72 12.62 -18.90
C GLY A 262 2.03 13.87 -18.36
N TRP A 263 1.52 13.82 -17.12
CA TRP A 263 0.67 14.84 -16.50
C TRP A 263 -0.44 15.37 -17.43
N THR A 264 -1.04 14.48 -18.20
CA THR A 264 -2.15 14.73 -19.14
C THR A 264 -1.83 15.62 -20.36
N PHE A 265 -0.57 16.03 -20.54
CA PHE A 265 -0.12 16.71 -21.75
C PHE A 265 -0.24 15.92 -23.07
N PRO A 266 -0.25 14.56 -23.14
CA PRO A 266 -0.54 13.84 -24.38
C PRO A 266 -1.90 14.28 -24.95
N TRP A 267 -2.90 14.34 -24.08
CA TRP A 267 -4.26 14.73 -24.39
C TRP A 267 -4.41 16.25 -24.55
N ALA A 268 -3.80 17.05 -23.66
CA ALA A 268 -3.96 18.51 -23.67
C ALA A 268 -3.38 19.17 -24.94
N VAL A 269 -2.20 18.73 -25.40
CA VAL A 269 -1.57 19.23 -26.63
C VAL A 269 -2.35 18.79 -27.87
N THR A 270 -2.80 17.53 -27.91
CA THR A 270 -3.69 17.02 -28.98
C THR A 270 -5.01 17.80 -29.07
N ALA A 271 -5.64 18.13 -27.93
CA ALA A 271 -6.91 18.88 -27.89
C ALA A 271 -6.83 20.28 -28.54
N VAL A 272 -5.69 20.97 -28.37
CA VAL A 272 -5.43 22.27 -29.01
C VAL A 272 -4.88 22.16 -30.44
N ARG A 273 -4.65 20.93 -30.94
CA ARG A 273 -3.99 20.63 -32.22
C ARG A 273 -2.55 21.15 -32.25
N GLY A 274 -1.82 20.97 -31.14
CA GLY A 274 -0.40 21.32 -31.03
C GLY A 274 0.51 20.30 -31.72
N THR A 275 1.81 20.57 -31.76
CA THR A 275 2.82 19.66 -32.28
C THR A 275 3.64 19.09 -31.12
N HIS A 276 3.69 17.75 -31.03
CA HIS A 276 4.46 16.99 -30.05
C HIS A 276 5.89 16.76 -30.56
N TYR A 277 6.86 17.48 -30.00
CA TYR A 277 8.29 17.26 -30.26
C TYR A 277 8.81 16.19 -29.29
N CYS A 278 8.98 14.97 -29.80
CA CYS A 278 9.31 13.77 -29.03
C CYS A 278 10.84 13.60 -28.88
N LEU A 279 11.34 13.40 -27.66
CA LEU A 279 12.78 13.23 -27.35
C LEU A 279 13.02 11.92 -26.58
N ARG A 280 13.81 10.99 -27.15
CA ARG A 280 14.18 9.72 -26.48
C ARG A 280 14.85 9.94 -25.11
N LYS A 281 15.67 10.99 -24.99
CA LYS A 281 16.46 11.34 -23.80
C LYS A 281 16.57 12.87 -23.64
N ILE A 282 16.97 13.32 -22.44
CA ILE A 282 17.38 14.72 -22.23
C ILE A 282 18.74 14.93 -22.88
N ASP A 283 18.80 15.89 -23.80
CA ASP A 283 19.99 16.27 -24.56
C ASP A 283 19.97 17.80 -24.71
N TYR A 284 20.85 18.51 -23.99
CA TYR A 284 20.76 19.99 -23.88
C TYR A 284 21.08 20.71 -25.20
N PRO A 285 22.12 20.32 -25.96
CA PRO A 285 22.34 20.84 -27.30
C PRO A 285 21.12 20.68 -28.21
N GLU A 286 20.48 19.50 -28.23
CA GLU A 286 19.28 19.27 -29.07
C GLU A 286 18.07 20.07 -28.57
N ILE A 287 17.85 20.18 -27.26
CA ILE A 287 16.79 21.04 -26.70
C ILE A 287 17.02 22.50 -27.14
N TRP A 288 18.26 23.01 -27.06
CA TRP A 288 18.57 24.36 -27.52
C TRP A 288 18.42 24.52 -29.03
N ARG A 289 18.78 23.51 -29.83
CA ARG A 289 18.53 23.50 -31.28
C ARG A 289 17.04 23.61 -31.58
N LEU A 290 16.20 22.80 -30.93
CA LEU A 290 14.74 22.83 -31.11
C LEU A 290 14.09 24.13 -30.60
N LEU A 291 14.61 24.75 -29.54
CA LEU A 291 14.18 26.08 -29.09
C LEU A 291 14.50 27.18 -30.12
N LYS A 292 15.66 27.09 -30.78
CA LYS A 292 16.16 28.10 -31.74
C LYS A 292 15.60 27.94 -33.15
N GLU A 293 15.65 26.72 -33.69
CA GLU A 293 15.33 26.41 -35.09
C GLU A 293 13.86 26.02 -35.27
N GLU A 294 13.35 25.13 -34.43
CA GLU A 294 11.95 24.68 -34.48
C GLU A 294 11.00 25.62 -33.75
N HIS A 295 11.52 26.61 -33.01
CA HIS A 295 10.75 27.59 -32.24
C HIS A 295 9.76 26.92 -31.27
N VAL A 296 10.22 25.92 -30.51
CA VAL A 296 9.46 25.30 -29.42
C VAL A 296 8.86 26.38 -28.51
N THR A 297 7.55 26.25 -28.22
CA THR A 297 6.77 27.28 -27.49
C THR A 297 6.48 26.90 -26.05
N HIS A 298 6.45 25.60 -25.74
CA HIS A 298 6.08 25.06 -24.43
C HIS A 298 6.94 23.84 -24.10
N PHE A 299 7.30 23.65 -22.83
CA PHE A 299 7.77 22.36 -22.30
C PHE A 299 7.53 22.24 -20.79
N SER A 300 7.68 21.02 -20.26
CA SER A 300 7.55 20.76 -18.82
C SER A 300 8.81 20.06 -18.29
N ALA A 301 9.46 20.63 -17.29
CA ALA A 301 10.75 20.14 -16.78
C ALA A 301 10.90 20.36 -15.27
N ALA A 302 11.59 19.43 -14.59
CA ALA A 302 11.96 19.60 -13.20
C ALA A 302 13.06 20.67 -13.04
N PRO A 303 13.19 21.32 -11.85
CA PRO A 303 14.20 22.35 -11.60
C PRO A 303 15.61 21.98 -12.05
N THR A 304 16.12 20.78 -11.73
CA THR A 304 17.45 20.31 -12.17
C THR A 304 17.65 20.32 -13.69
N VAL A 305 16.63 19.95 -14.48
CA VAL A 305 16.73 19.97 -15.95
C VAL A 305 16.79 21.41 -16.45
N ASN A 306 16.00 22.32 -15.86
CA ASN A 306 16.07 23.74 -16.18
C ASN A 306 17.39 24.38 -15.75
N THR A 307 17.91 24.06 -14.56
CA THR A 307 19.22 24.54 -14.09
C THR A 307 20.32 24.17 -15.08
N LEU A 308 20.38 22.91 -15.50
CA LEU A 308 21.40 22.45 -16.45
C LEU A 308 21.18 23.06 -17.86
N LEU A 309 19.93 23.21 -18.31
CA LEU A 309 19.61 23.90 -19.56
C LEU A 309 20.05 25.37 -19.55
N CYS A 310 19.83 26.09 -18.45
CA CYS A 310 20.23 27.50 -18.30
C CYS A 310 21.75 27.70 -18.15
N ASN A 311 22.51 26.65 -17.84
CA ASN A 311 23.97 26.70 -17.70
C ASN A 311 24.70 25.93 -18.84
N SER A 312 24.01 25.47 -19.89
CA SER A 312 24.66 24.81 -21.03
C SER A 312 25.35 25.82 -21.95
N LYS A 313 26.30 25.37 -22.76
CA LYS A 313 27.14 26.23 -23.62
C LYS A 313 26.35 26.88 -24.76
N GLU A 314 25.24 26.26 -25.12
CA GLU A 314 24.30 26.69 -26.16
C GLU A 314 23.29 27.72 -25.63
N ALA A 315 23.29 28.01 -24.33
CA ALA A 315 22.29 28.86 -23.69
C ALA A 315 22.39 30.32 -24.13
N GLU A 316 21.31 30.82 -24.74
CA GLU A 316 21.17 32.22 -25.12
C GLU A 316 19.73 32.70 -24.92
N ARG A 317 19.53 34.02 -24.91
CA ARG A 317 18.19 34.59 -24.78
C ARG A 317 17.40 34.43 -26.08
N LEU A 318 16.34 33.63 -26.03
CA LEU A 318 15.50 33.34 -27.20
C LEU A 318 14.75 34.59 -27.70
N PRO A 319 14.48 34.72 -29.01
CA PRO A 319 13.79 35.89 -29.56
C PRO A 319 12.30 35.97 -29.17
N ASN A 320 11.67 34.82 -28.86
CA ASN A 320 10.29 34.72 -28.40
C ASN A 320 10.24 34.05 -27.01
N PRO A 321 9.24 34.37 -26.17
CA PRO A 321 9.07 33.72 -24.89
C PRO A 321 8.57 32.27 -25.07
N VAL A 322 9.14 31.37 -24.27
CA VAL A 322 8.78 29.94 -24.20
C VAL A 322 8.18 29.66 -22.83
N HIS A 323 6.98 29.10 -22.78
CA HIS A 323 6.28 28.82 -21.52
C HIS A 323 6.78 27.51 -20.92
N VAL A 324 7.33 27.57 -19.70
CA VAL A 324 7.92 26.40 -19.04
C VAL A 324 7.16 26.04 -17.78
N THR A 325 6.56 24.85 -17.76
CA THR A 325 5.88 24.32 -16.58
C THR A 325 6.91 23.60 -15.69
N VAL A 326 7.12 24.10 -14.47
CA VAL A 326 8.15 23.61 -13.55
C VAL A 326 7.49 22.89 -12.37
N ALA A 327 7.90 21.64 -12.11
CA ALA A 327 7.26 20.74 -11.15
C ALA A 327 8.24 19.69 -10.55
N ALA A 328 7.71 18.69 -9.85
CA ALA A 328 8.40 17.55 -9.20
C ALA A 328 9.30 17.88 -7.99
N SER A 329 9.87 19.08 -7.92
CA SER A 329 10.49 19.66 -6.72
C SER A 329 10.32 21.18 -6.69
N PRO A 330 10.38 21.84 -5.51
CA PRO A 330 10.37 23.29 -5.44
C PRO A 330 11.55 23.91 -6.22
N PRO A 331 11.32 24.89 -7.11
CA PRO A 331 12.37 25.67 -7.76
C PRO A 331 12.88 26.77 -6.84
N THR A 332 14.10 27.23 -7.09
CA THR A 332 14.63 28.42 -6.41
C THR A 332 14.17 29.70 -7.13
N PRO A 333 14.00 30.83 -6.42
CA PRO A 333 13.75 32.13 -7.05
C PRO A 333 14.83 32.50 -8.08
N HIS A 334 16.09 32.14 -7.80
CA HIS A 334 17.21 32.40 -8.71
C HIS A 334 17.11 31.61 -10.02
N LEU A 335 16.67 30.35 -10.00
CA LEU A 335 16.42 29.60 -11.22
C LEU A 335 15.35 30.29 -12.08
N PHE A 336 14.29 30.81 -11.46
CA PHE A 336 13.22 31.51 -12.19
C PHE A 336 13.70 32.83 -12.80
N GLU A 337 14.60 33.54 -12.13
CA GLU A 337 15.31 34.70 -12.68
C GLU A 337 16.19 34.31 -13.89
N GLN A 338 17.03 33.27 -13.76
CA GLN A 338 17.89 32.77 -14.84
C GLN A 338 17.07 32.36 -16.07
N MET A 339 16.00 31.60 -15.87
CA MET A 339 15.07 31.20 -16.94
C MET A 339 14.46 32.43 -17.62
N THR A 340 13.92 33.38 -16.84
CA THR A 340 13.27 34.59 -17.38
C THR A 340 14.25 35.44 -18.20
N ASN A 341 15.51 35.55 -17.77
CA ASN A 341 16.57 36.24 -18.51
C ASN A 341 16.87 35.58 -19.87
N LEU A 342 16.64 34.28 -20.02
CA LEU A 342 16.77 33.54 -21.28
C LEU A 342 15.48 33.54 -22.13
N ASN A 343 14.43 34.27 -21.72
CA ASN A 343 13.06 34.20 -22.27
C ASN A 343 12.38 32.81 -22.10
N LEU A 344 12.88 31.98 -21.20
CA LEU A 344 12.16 30.81 -20.69
C LEU A 344 11.26 31.30 -19.55
N HIS A 345 9.95 31.41 -19.76
CA HIS A 345 9.01 31.97 -18.80
C HIS A 345 8.48 30.86 -17.87
N PRO A 346 8.93 30.77 -16.61
CA PRO A 346 8.58 29.65 -15.74
C PRO A 346 7.24 29.88 -15.04
N VAL A 347 6.49 28.80 -14.86
CA VAL A 347 5.38 28.72 -13.91
C VAL A 347 5.58 27.52 -12.99
N HIS A 348 5.55 27.75 -11.68
CA HIS A 348 5.59 26.65 -10.72
C HIS A 348 4.21 26.01 -10.62
N VAL A 349 4.15 24.69 -10.73
CA VAL A 349 2.94 23.90 -10.51
C VAL A 349 3.25 22.71 -9.60
N TYR A 350 2.28 22.26 -8.81
CA TYR A 350 2.48 21.17 -7.84
C TYR A 350 1.27 20.22 -7.76
N GLY A 351 1.58 18.96 -7.49
CA GLY A 351 0.65 17.85 -7.37
C GLY A 351 1.39 16.51 -7.29
N MET A 352 0.63 15.42 -7.34
CA MET A 352 1.11 14.05 -7.13
C MET A 352 0.39 13.07 -8.06
N THR A 353 0.83 11.79 -8.10
CA THR A 353 0.28 10.79 -9.03
C THR A 353 -1.22 10.59 -8.79
N GLU A 354 -1.59 10.68 -7.52
CA GLU A 354 -2.93 10.64 -6.95
C GLU A 354 -3.79 11.88 -7.27
N THR A 355 -3.25 12.91 -7.93
CA THR A 355 -4.01 14.10 -8.38
C THR A 355 -3.99 14.31 -9.90
N TYR A 356 -3.74 13.25 -10.69
CA TYR A 356 -3.55 13.30 -12.16
C TYR A 356 -2.43 14.22 -12.66
N GLY A 357 -1.69 14.83 -11.73
CA GLY A 357 -0.66 15.82 -12.03
C GLY A 357 -0.75 17.04 -11.18
N PRO A 358 -0.13 18.12 -11.67
CA PRO A 358 -0.26 19.39 -11.03
C PRO A 358 -1.75 19.72 -10.88
N ILE A 359 -2.09 20.08 -9.65
CA ILE A 359 -3.42 20.45 -9.17
C ILE A 359 -3.37 21.86 -8.59
N THR A 360 -2.17 22.45 -8.45
CA THR A 360 -1.95 23.85 -8.09
C THR A 360 -0.97 24.55 -9.02
N LYS A 361 -1.08 25.88 -9.10
CA LYS A 361 -0.25 26.78 -9.91
C LYS A 361 0.06 28.09 -9.19
N GLY A 362 1.32 28.52 -9.28
CA GLY A 362 1.74 29.90 -8.99
C GLY A 362 1.22 30.85 -10.06
N TYR A 363 0.02 31.41 -9.86
CA TYR A 363 -0.55 32.39 -10.79
C TYR A 363 0.24 33.70 -10.76
N TYR A 364 0.84 34.06 -11.90
CA TYR A 364 1.49 35.35 -12.07
C TYR A 364 0.45 36.48 -12.04
N LEU A 365 0.68 37.51 -11.21
CA LEU A 365 -0.18 38.69 -11.11
C LEU A 365 0.53 39.92 -11.68
N PRO A 366 -0.13 40.76 -12.52
CA PRO A 366 0.51 41.95 -13.10
C PRO A 366 1.13 42.91 -12.08
N GLN A 367 0.52 43.02 -10.89
CA GLN A 367 1.05 43.81 -9.77
C GLN A 367 2.41 43.34 -9.23
N TRP A 368 2.94 42.20 -9.70
CA TRP A 368 4.29 41.73 -9.36
C TRP A 368 5.36 42.38 -10.24
N ASP A 369 5.01 43.00 -11.37
CA ASP A 369 5.97 43.74 -12.20
C ASP A 369 6.50 45.00 -11.50
N ASP A 370 5.74 45.57 -10.57
CA ASP A 370 6.13 46.72 -9.75
C ASP A 370 6.92 46.33 -8.48
N LEU A 371 7.12 45.02 -8.21
CA LEU A 371 7.85 44.54 -7.04
C LEU A 371 9.37 44.48 -7.29
N PRO A 372 10.21 44.61 -6.24
CA PRO A 372 11.63 44.28 -6.35
C PRO A 372 11.82 42.85 -6.90
N LEU A 373 12.76 42.65 -7.82
CA LEU A 373 12.96 41.38 -8.53
C LEU A 373 13.05 40.16 -7.59
N ALA A 374 13.77 40.30 -6.47
CA ALA A 374 13.87 39.25 -5.45
C ALA A 374 12.51 38.86 -4.85
N GLU A 375 11.62 39.82 -4.57
CA GLU A 375 10.27 39.52 -4.06
C GLU A 375 9.37 38.94 -5.15
N LYS A 376 9.45 39.47 -6.38
CA LYS A 376 8.74 38.95 -7.56
C LYS A 376 9.04 37.46 -7.76
N TYR A 377 10.31 37.08 -7.83
CA TYR A 377 10.69 35.67 -8.03
C TYR A 377 10.43 34.79 -6.80
N GLN A 378 10.49 35.33 -5.57
CA GLN A 378 10.04 34.61 -4.37
C GLN A 378 8.55 34.29 -4.39
N LYS A 379 7.70 35.18 -4.93
CA LYS A 379 6.27 34.91 -5.12
C LYS A 379 6.02 33.90 -6.24
N MET A 380 6.72 34.04 -7.37
CA MET A 380 6.61 33.10 -8.51
C MET A 380 7.03 31.67 -8.13
N ALA A 381 8.02 31.50 -7.24
CA ALA A 381 8.49 30.19 -6.79
C ALA A 381 7.53 29.45 -5.83
N ARG A 382 6.37 30.01 -5.47
CA ARG A 382 5.34 29.35 -4.64
C ARG A 382 4.50 28.36 -5.47
N GLN A 383 3.99 27.31 -4.82
CA GLN A 383 3.06 26.35 -5.45
C GLN A 383 1.69 26.96 -5.77
N GLY A 384 1.33 28.06 -5.10
CA GLY A 384 0.22 28.93 -5.49
C GLY A 384 -1.15 28.39 -5.10
N HIS A 385 -2.10 28.41 -6.04
CA HIS A 385 -3.53 28.14 -5.80
C HIS A 385 -4.01 26.93 -6.60
N GLY A 386 -5.16 26.37 -6.24
CA GLY A 386 -5.77 25.25 -6.97
C GLY A 386 -6.06 25.59 -8.44
N PHE A 387 -5.90 24.60 -9.31
CA PHE A 387 -6.27 24.63 -10.73
C PHE A 387 -7.76 24.93 -10.93
N ILE A 388 -8.11 25.39 -12.12
CA ILE A 388 -9.50 25.74 -12.48
C ILE A 388 -10.51 24.57 -12.42
N THR A 389 -10.04 23.32 -12.45
CA THR A 389 -10.87 22.10 -12.26
C THR A 389 -10.76 21.48 -10.85
N SER A 390 -10.01 22.09 -9.94
CA SER A 390 -9.88 21.74 -8.53
C SER A 390 -10.76 22.64 -7.65
N LEU A 391 -11.08 22.20 -6.41
CA LEU A 391 -11.45 23.16 -5.36
C LEU A 391 -10.19 23.85 -4.82
N PRO A 392 -10.33 24.96 -4.07
CA PRO A 392 -9.19 25.63 -3.46
C PRO A 392 -8.36 24.68 -2.59
N VAL A 393 -7.04 24.67 -2.82
CA VAL A 393 -6.07 23.93 -2.00
C VAL A 393 -6.11 24.42 -0.54
N ARG A 394 -5.88 23.50 0.38
CA ARG A 394 -5.90 23.74 1.84
C ARG A 394 -4.60 23.27 2.48
N VAL A 395 -4.28 23.86 3.62
CA VAL A 395 -3.19 23.43 4.50
C VAL A 395 -3.79 23.20 5.88
N ILE A 396 -3.58 22.01 6.46
CA ILE A 396 -4.25 21.56 7.69
C ILE A 396 -3.26 21.19 8.79
N LYS A 397 -3.67 21.36 10.04
CA LYS A 397 -2.86 20.99 11.20
C LYS A 397 -2.61 19.48 11.22
N THR A 398 -1.37 19.08 11.50
CA THR A 398 -0.92 17.67 11.54
C THR A 398 -1.11 17.01 12.91
N GLU A 399 -1.04 17.79 13.99
CA GLU A 399 -1.18 17.31 15.38
C GLU A 399 -2.67 17.21 15.79
N VAL A 400 -3.44 16.45 15.02
CA VAL A 400 -4.88 16.20 15.26
C VAL A 400 -5.20 14.71 15.11
N PRO A 401 -6.25 14.18 15.77
CA PRO A 401 -6.62 12.77 15.64
C PRO A 401 -6.94 12.40 14.17
N GLU A 402 -6.52 11.21 13.75
CA GLU A 402 -6.66 10.75 12.35
C GLU A 402 -8.11 10.90 11.83
N GLY A 403 -8.24 11.52 10.66
CA GLY A 403 -9.52 11.87 10.05
C GLY A 403 -10.11 13.23 10.50
N THR A 404 -9.40 14.00 11.32
CA THR A 404 -9.76 15.39 11.67
C THR A 404 -9.10 16.37 10.69
N VAL A 405 -9.87 17.34 10.18
CA VAL A 405 -9.41 18.31 9.17
C VAL A 405 -9.62 19.72 9.69
N ILE A 406 -8.55 20.38 10.14
CA ILE A 406 -8.57 21.76 10.66
C ILE A 406 -7.53 22.59 9.90
N ASP A 407 -7.96 23.68 9.26
CA ASP A 407 -7.05 24.56 8.52
C ASP A 407 -6.04 25.28 9.44
N VAL A 408 -4.86 25.58 8.91
CA VAL A 408 -3.88 26.48 9.53
C VAL A 408 -4.24 27.95 9.32
N THR A 409 -3.65 28.85 10.11
CA THR A 409 -3.75 30.30 9.89
C THR A 409 -3.12 30.71 8.55
N ARG A 410 -3.77 31.64 7.83
CA ARG A 410 -3.29 32.17 6.56
C ARG A 410 -2.30 33.32 6.75
N ASP A 411 -1.25 33.10 7.53
CA ASP A 411 -0.24 34.09 7.89
C ASP A 411 1.14 33.85 7.24
N GLY A 412 1.28 32.76 6.47
CA GLY A 412 2.54 32.33 5.88
C GLY A 412 3.54 31.73 6.90
N LYS A 413 3.09 31.35 8.11
CA LYS A 413 3.94 30.89 9.22
C LYS A 413 3.47 29.58 9.84
N GLU A 414 2.18 29.38 10.08
CA GLU A 414 1.71 28.12 10.67
C GLU A 414 1.88 26.96 9.68
N ILE A 415 2.64 25.94 10.10
CA ILE A 415 2.98 24.76 9.28
C ILE A 415 1.86 23.73 9.39
N GLY A 416 1.46 23.17 8.25
CA GLY A 416 0.52 22.05 8.18
C GLY A 416 0.75 21.18 6.94
N GLU A 417 -0.08 20.15 6.77
CA GLU A 417 -0.09 19.27 5.59
C GLU A 417 -0.93 19.87 4.47
N ILE A 418 -0.47 19.81 3.21
CA ILE A 418 -1.32 20.13 2.06
C ILE A 418 -2.34 19.01 1.85
N VAL A 419 -3.62 19.38 1.71
CA VAL A 419 -4.68 18.45 1.33
C VAL A 419 -5.55 18.99 0.19
N PHE A 420 -6.08 18.06 -0.60
CA PHE A 420 -6.89 18.37 -1.78
C PHE A 420 -8.31 17.85 -1.68
N VAL A 421 -9.22 18.54 -2.37
CA VAL A 421 -10.59 18.09 -2.63
C VAL A 421 -10.93 18.54 -4.05
N GLY A 422 -11.53 17.67 -4.87
CA GLY A 422 -11.94 18.06 -6.22
C GLY A 422 -12.03 16.90 -7.20
N ASN A 423 -12.36 17.22 -8.44
CA ASN A 423 -12.59 16.24 -9.51
C ASN A 423 -11.31 15.68 -10.14
N ILE A 424 -10.15 16.24 -9.80
CA ILE A 424 -8.82 15.75 -10.18
C ILE A 424 -8.07 15.15 -8.97
N CYS A 425 -8.81 14.43 -8.12
CA CYS A 425 -8.29 13.49 -7.13
C CYS A 425 -8.58 12.06 -7.63
N ALA A 426 -7.59 11.16 -7.58
CA ALA A 426 -7.69 9.81 -8.13
C ALA A 426 -8.72 8.94 -7.36
N GLN A 427 -9.27 7.91 -8.00
CA GLN A 427 -10.26 7.03 -7.36
C GLN A 427 -9.66 6.24 -6.17
N GLY A 428 -8.35 6.00 -6.20
CA GLY A 428 -7.60 5.30 -5.16
C GLY A 428 -6.43 4.49 -5.73
N TYR A 429 -5.90 3.60 -4.91
CA TYR A 429 -4.86 2.64 -5.30
C TYR A 429 -5.48 1.32 -5.74
N TYR A 430 -5.06 0.84 -6.91
CA TYR A 430 -5.46 -0.44 -7.47
C TYR A 430 -5.10 -1.58 -6.52
N LYS A 431 -6.07 -2.45 -6.21
CA LYS A 431 -5.94 -3.59 -5.28
C LYS A 431 -5.51 -3.26 -3.83
N ASP A 432 -5.37 -1.98 -3.44
CA ASP A 432 -4.96 -1.54 -2.10
C ASP A 432 -6.07 -0.66 -1.45
N PRO A 433 -7.15 -1.27 -0.94
CA PRO A 433 -8.24 -0.54 -0.28
C PRO A 433 -7.84 0.03 1.08
N GLU A 434 -6.72 -0.39 1.67
CA GLU A 434 -6.25 0.10 2.96
C GLU A 434 -5.50 1.43 2.80
N ALA A 435 -4.52 1.48 1.90
CA ALA A 435 -3.89 2.75 1.57
C ALA A 435 -4.87 3.74 0.93
N THR A 436 -5.87 3.26 0.19
CA THR A 436 -6.93 4.14 -0.35
C THR A 436 -7.74 4.78 0.78
N ARG A 437 -8.11 4.04 1.84
CA ARG A 437 -8.77 4.64 3.01
C ARG A 437 -7.89 5.67 3.72
N LYS A 438 -6.58 5.40 3.82
CA LYS A 438 -5.62 6.33 4.44
C LYS A 438 -5.40 7.59 3.60
N LEU A 439 -5.32 7.45 2.27
CA LEU A 439 -5.21 8.57 1.33
C LEU A 439 -6.39 9.55 1.45
N PHE A 440 -7.59 9.04 1.77
CA PHE A 440 -8.83 9.80 1.89
C PHE A 440 -9.34 9.96 3.33
N ALA A 441 -8.44 9.90 4.33
CA ALA A 441 -8.82 10.17 5.71
C ALA A 441 -9.48 11.57 5.85
N GLY A 442 -10.49 11.68 6.70
CA GLY A 442 -11.21 12.96 6.90
C GLY A 442 -11.99 13.50 5.69
N GLY A 443 -12.06 12.74 4.58
CA GLY A 443 -12.74 13.18 3.35
C GLY A 443 -11.92 14.14 2.47
N VAL A 444 -10.60 14.19 2.68
CA VAL A 444 -9.65 14.97 1.86
C VAL A 444 -8.54 14.06 1.34
N LEU A 445 -7.95 14.38 0.19
CA LEU A 445 -6.77 13.66 -0.31
C LEU A 445 -5.52 14.21 0.41
N HIS A 446 -4.90 13.36 1.22
CA HIS A 446 -3.67 13.66 1.98
C HIS A 446 -2.42 13.56 1.09
N SER A 447 -1.59 14.61 1.06
CA SER A 447 -0.36 14.63 0.27
C SER A 447 0.89 14.15 1.03
N GLY A 448 0.90 14.32 2.35
CA GLY A 448 2.09 14.15 3.20
C GLY A 448 3.19 15.19 3.04
N ASP A 449 3.01 16.22 2.20
CA ASP A 449 3.95 17.34 2.04
C ASP A 449 3.55 18.51 2.98
N LEU A 450 4.53 19.13 3.66
CA LEU A 450 4.28 20.21 4.63
C LEU A 450 4.45 21.59 4.01
N ALA A 451 3.54 22.50 4.34
CA ALA A 451 3.45 23.84 3.79
C ALA A 451 2.97 24.87 4.81
N VAL A 452 3.08 26.14 4.42
CA VAL A 452 2.39 27.28 5.05
C VAL A 452 1.36 27.86 4.08
N TRP A 453 0.32 28.49 4.62
CA TRP A 453 -0.71 29.16 3.83
C TRP A 453 -0.56 30.68 3.92
N HIS A 454 -0.36 31.36 2.79
CA HIS A 454 -0.18 32.82 2.75
C HIS A 454 -1.50 33.59 2.81
N PRO A 455 -1.49 34.88 3.23
CA PRO A 455 -2.69 35.72 3.25
C PRO A 455 -3.40 35.89 1.89
N ASP A 456 -2.62 35.82 0.80
CA ASP A 456 -3.12 35.83 -0.59
C ASP A 456 -3.75 34.49 -1.03
N GLY A 457 -3.79 33.50 -0.13
CA GLY A 457 -4.32 32.15 -0.38
C GLY A 457 -3.33 31.21 -1.06
N ALA A 458 -2.13 31.66 -1.42
CA ALA A 458 -1.11 30.80 -2.02
C ALA A 458 -0.52 29.84 -0.98
N ILE A 459 -0.28 28.59 -1.37
CA ILE A 459 0.50 27.66 -0.56
C ILE A 459 1.99 27.74 -0.91
N GLN A 460 2.83 27.53 0.10
CA GLN A 460 4.27 27.38 -0.05
C GLN A 460 4.73 26.14 0.71
N ILE A 461 5.20 25.12 -0.02
CA ILE A 461 5.84 23.94 0.58
C ILE A 461 7.13 24.40 1.27
N LEU A 462 7.30 23.97 2.52
CA LEU A 462 8.53 24.16 3.27
C LEU A 462 9.42 22.92 3.22
N ASP A 463 8.85 21.73 3.43
CA ASP A 463 9.57 20.47 3.29
C ASP A 463 8.62 19.26 3.31
N ARG A 464 9.17 18.04 3.26
CA ARG A 464 8.44 16.85 3.73
C ARG A 464 8.57 16.71 5.23
N ALA A 465 7.56 16.13 5.88
CA ALA A 465 7.57 15.86 7.33
C ALA A 465 8.77 15.02 7.82
N LYS A 466 9.47 14.32 6.91
CA LYS A 466 10.67 13.52 7.19
C LYS A 466 12.00 14.21 6.82
N ASP A 467 11.95 15.42 6.26
CA ASP A 467 13.09 16.14 5.71
C ASP A 467 13.33 17.51 6.38
N ILE A 468 12.43 17.98 7.25
CA ILE A 468 12.71 19.07 8.22
C ILE A 468 13.87 18.65 9.14
N ILE A 469 14.80 19.57 9.37
CA ILE A 469 15.97 19.37 10.24
C ILE A 469 15.69 20.10 11.56
N ILE A 470 15.69 19.37 12.69
CA ILE A 470 15.36 19.94 14.00
C ILE A 470 16.67 20.24 14.76
N SER A 471 17.13 21.49 14.69
CA SER A 471 18.40 21.93 15.27
C SER A 471 18.15 22.77 16.52
N GLY A 472 18.34 22.19 17.69
CA GLY A 472 18.22 22.89 18.97
C GLY A 472 16.80 23.28 19.38
N GLY A 473 15.79 22.62 18.81
CA GLY A 473 14.37 22.97 18.96
C GLY A 473 13.85 23.93 17.88
N GLU A 474 14.72 24.45 17.00
CA GLU A 474 14.33 25.27 15.85
C GLU A 474 14.20 24.40 14.58
N ASN A 475 13.12 24.61 13.83
CA ASN A 475 12.84 23.88 12.59
C ASN A 475 13.54 24.54 11.39
N ILE A 476 14.49 23.84 10.77
CA ILE A 476 15.16 24.28 9.55
C ILE A 476 14.56 23.51 8.36
N SER A 477 13.93 24.22 7.43
CA SER A 477 13.58 23.68 6.11
C SER A 477 14.86 23.44 5.31
N SER A 478 15.08 22.20 4.88
CA SER A 478 16.22 21.85 4.04
C SER A 478 16.13 22.52 2.67
N VAL A 479 14.90 22.65 2.12
CA VAL A 479 14.61 23.31 0.84
C VAL A 479 14.85 24.83 0.88
N ALA A 480 14.51 25.49 1.98
CA ALA A 480 14.79 26.92 2.15
C ALA A 480 16.31 27.17 2.18
N LEU A 481 17.06 26.31 2.85
CA LEU A 481 18.53 26.41 2.90
C LEU A 481 19.18 26.07 1.56
N GLU A 482 18.70 25.04 0.84
CA GLU A 482 19.08 24.73 -0.55
C GLU A 482 18.89 25.97 -1.45
N SER A 483 17.75 26.64 -1.32
CA SER A 483 17.40 27.83 -2.13
C SER A 483 18.30 29.03 -1.87
N LEU A 484 18.75 29.23 -0.63
CA LEU A 484 19.68 30.29 -0.26
C LEU A 484 21.11 29.98 -0.71
N LEU A 485 21.58 28.75 -0.51
CA LEU A 485 22.91 28.33 -0.96
C LEU A 485 23.05 28.35 -2.49
N ALA A 486 21.97 28.06 -3.22
CA ALA A 486 21.93 28.12 -4.68
C ALA A 486 22.08 29.53 -5.27
N THR A 487 22.09 30.60 -4.46
CA THR A 487 22.42 31.96 -4.92
C THR A 487 23.91 32.28 -4.88
N HIS A 488 24.77 31.35 -4.44
CA HIS A 488 26.22 31.51 -4.50
C HIS A 488 26.69 31.53 -5.97
N PRO A 489 27.56 32.48 -6.39
CA PRO A 489 27.91 32.68 -7.80
C PRO A 489 28.45 31.42 -8.50
N ASP A 490 29.29 30.65 -7.83
CA ASP A 490 29.97 29.47 -8.43
C ASP A 490 29.23 28.12 -8.22
N ILE A 491 28.14 28.07 -7.45
CA ILE A 491 27.37 26.83 -7.20
C ILE A 491 26.41 26.56 -8.37
N LEU A 492 26.30 25.28 -8.76
CA LEU A 492 25.40 24.79 -9.81
C LEU A 492 24.13 24.14 -9.23
N GLU A 493 24.27 23.16 -8.33
CA GLU A 493 23.15 22.54 -7.61
C GLU A 493 23.49 22.34 -6.12
N VAL A 494 22.45 22.24 -5.28
CA VAL A 494 22.57 22.02 -3.83
C VAL A 494 21.60 20.92 -3.39
N GLY A 495 22.06 20.02 -2.51
CA GLY A 495 21.22 19.14 -1.71
C GLY A 495 21.59 19.20 -0.23
N VAL A 496 20.61 19.41 0.65
CA VAL A 496 20.78 19.51 2.11
C VAL A 496 20.08 18.35 2.80
N VAL A 497 20.73 17.80 3.82
CA VAL A 497 20.20 16.75 4.70
C VAL A 497 20.53 17.05 6.16
N SER A 498 19.77 16.47 7.09
CA SER A 498 20.15 16.44 8.51
C SER A 498 21.36 15.52 8.73
N VAL A 499 22.24 15.95 9.64
CA VAL A 499 23.23 15.10 10.31
C VAL A 499 23.07 15.23 11.83
N PRO A 500 23.33 14.17 12.61
CA PRO A 500 23.35 14.28 14.08
C PRO A 500 24.37 15.32 14.57
N ASP A 501 23.99 16.12 15.56
CA ASP A 501 24.87 17.06 16.26
C ASP A 501 24.79 16.81 17.77
N SER A 502 25.94 16.72 18.43
CA SER A 502 26.04 16.39 19.85
C SER A 502 25.51 17.49 20.80
N HIS A 503 25.26 18.70 20.30
CA HIS A 503 24.73 19.80 21.08
C HIS A 503 23.28 20.15 20.70
N TRP A 504 22.95 20.06 19.41
CA TRP A 504 21.65 20.51 18.88
C TRP A 504 20.70 19.38 18.45
N GLY A 505 21.10 18.11 18.60
CA GLY A 505 20.33 16.95 18.13
C GLY A 505 20.58 16.68 16.65
N GLU A 506 20.16 17.60 15.79
CA GLU A 506 20.50 17.61 14.35
C GLU A 506 21.12 18.94 13.93
N ARG A 507 21.72 18.97 12.72
CA ARG A 507 22.12 20.20 12.02
C ARG A 507 22.13 19.97 10.50
N PRO A 508 22.11 21.02 9.67
CA PRO A 508 22.25 20.88 8.23
C PRO A 508 23.69 20.52 7.82
N LYS A 509 23.78 19.64 6.81
CA LYS A 509 24.95 19.43 5.96
C LYS A 509 24.54 19.58 4.50
N ALA A 510 25.32 20.32 3.72
CA ALA A 510 25.06 20.55 2.31
C ALA A 510 26.01 19.73 1.42
N PHE A 511 25.50 19.28 0.28
CA PHE A 511 26.25 18.73 -0.83
C PHE A 511 26.06 19.66 -2.03
N VAL A 512 27.16 20.07 -2.68
CA VAL A 512 27.11 21.09 -3.74
C VAL A 512 27.86 20.62 -4.98
N THR A 513 27.34 20.93 -6.16
CA THR A 513 28.06 20.86 -7.44
C THR A 513 28.47 22.27 -7.87
N VAL A 514 29.54 22.36 -8.66
CA VAL A 514 30.16 23.63 -9.07
C VAL A 514 29.91 23.86 -10.57
N LYS A 515 29.80 25.12 -10.99
CA LYS A 515 29.65 25.50 -12.41
C LYS A 515 30.90 25.12 -13.21
N GLU A 516 30.73 24.81 -14.49
CA GLU A 516 31.84 24.43 -15.37
C GLU A 516 32.93 25.54 -15.40
N GLY A 517 34.20 25.14 -15.26
CA GLY A 517 35.33 26.08 -15.23
C GLY A 517 35.45 26.90 -13.94
N ARG A 518 34.74 26.54 -12.86
CA ARG A 518 34.90 27.13 -11.52
C ARG A 518 35.42 26.09 -10.52
N GLU A 519 36.12 26.59 -9.51
CA GLU A 519 36.53 25.84 -8.32
C GLU A 519 35.98 26.56 -7.08
N LEU A 520 35.66 25.79 -6.04
CA LEU A 520 35.02 26.31 -4.82
C LEU A 520 35.42 25.42 -3.65
N ALA A 521 36.01 25.98 -2.58
CA ALA A 521 36.34 25.19 -1.40
C ALA A 521 35.12 25.05 -0.46
N GLU A 522 35.06 23.93 0.26
CA GLU A 522 33.97 23.65 1.23
C GLU A 522 33.83 24.78 2.27
N GLN A 523 34.97 25.37 2.69
CA GLN A 523 35.02 26.45 3.67
C GLN A 523 34.47 27.79 3.13
N ASP A 524 34.71 28.09 1.85
CA ASP A 524 34.24 29.34 1.22
C ASP A 524 32.70 29.41 1.22
N VAL A 525 32.04 28.28 0.97
CA VAL A 525 30.57 28.16 1.02
C VAL A 525 30.05 28.39 2.44
N ILE A 526 30.74 27.86 3.46
CA ILE A 526 30.37 28.02 4.87
C ILE A 526 30.54 29.48 5.31
N ASP A 527 31.63 30.13 4.92
CA ASP A 527 31.93 31.52 5.29
C ASP A 527 31.06 32.52 4.51
N TRP A 528 30.77 32.24 3.24
CA TRP A 528 29.74 32.97 2.48
C TRP A 528 28.37 32.83 3.16
N ALA A 529 27.94 31.60 3.50
CA ALA A 529 26.66 31.35 4.14
C ALA A 529 26.54 32.01 5.53
N ARG A 530 27.64 32.11 6.28
CA ARG A 530 27.69 32.81 7.58
C ARG A 530 27.56 34.33 7.45
N ASN A 531 28.00 34.89 6.32
CA ASN A 531 27.93 36.33 6.02
C ASN A 531 26.70 36.72 5.20
N HIS A 532 25.93 35.75 4.69
CA HIS A 532 24.74 35.99 3.89
C HIS A 532 23.55 36.42 4.77
N SER A 533 23.01 37.61 4.54
CA SER A 533 21.96 38.22 5.38
C SER A 533 20.65 37.43 5.45
N GLY A 534 20.37 36.57 4.47
CA GLY A 534 19.20 35.68 4.45
C GLY A 534 19.36 34.37 5.23
N ILE A 535 20.57 33.99 5.67
CA ILE A 535 20.83 32.73 6.39
C ILE A 535 21.02 33.02 7.88
N SER A 536 20.09 32.55 8.72
CA SER A 536 20.24 32.67 10.17
C SER A 536 21.39 31.80 10.68
N LYS A 537 22.08 32.23 11.75
CA LYS A 537 23.30 31.55 12.26
C LYS A 537 23.12 30.05 12.59
N PHE A 538 21.92 29.63 12.99
CA PHE A 538 21.60 28.22 13.26
C PHE A 538 21.33 27.39 11.99
N MET A 539 21.03 28.04 10.87
CA MET A 539 20.83 27.43 9.55
C MET A 539 22.15 27.24 8.77
N VAL A 540 23.25 27.90 9.16
CA VAL A 540 24.54 27.79 8.46
C VAL A 540 25.04 26.33 8.52
N PRO A 541 25.28 25.66 7.37
CA PRO A 541 25.87 24.33 7.37
C PRO A 541 27.24 24.35 8.06
N ARG A 542 27.48 23.43 8.99
CA ARG A 542 28.82 23.24 9.58
C ARG A 542 29.74 22.38 8.71
N GLU A 543 29.15 21.68 7.75
CA GLU A 543 29.84 20.88 6.75
C GLU A 543 29.18 21.13 5.39
N VAL A 544 30.01 21.36 4.39
CA VAL A 544 29.66 21.37 2.98
C VAL A 544 30.53 20.28 2.33
N ALA A 545 29.98 19.52 1.39
CA ALA A 545 30.73 18.56 0.61
C ALA A 545 30.61 18.92 -0.87
N VAL A 546 31.74 19.27 -1.50
CA VAL A 546 31.77 19.47 -2.96
C VAL A 546 31.80 18.11 -3.64
N VAL A 547 30.89 17.89 -4.59
CA VAL A 547 30.71 16.60 -5.29
C VAL A 547 30.61 16.80 -6.79
N LYS A 548 30.99 15.78 -7.57
CA LYS A 548 30.92 15.79 -9.04
C LYS A 548 29.48 15.87 -9.55
N GLU A 549 28.56 15.17 -8.90
CA GLU A 549 27.14 15.15 -9.22
C GLU A 549 26.29 14.89 -7.97
N LEU A 550 24.99 15.21 -8.01
CA LEU A 550 24.02 14.86 -6.98
C LEU A 550 23.16 13.67 -7.45
N PRO A 551 22.82 12.72 -6.55
CA PRO A 551 22.05 11.53 -6.92
C PRO A 551 20.61 11.94 -7.22
N LYS A 552 20.08 11.55 -8.37
CA LYS A 552 18.77 12.00 -8.88
C LYS A 552 17.84 10.82 -9.18
N THR A 553 16.55 11.09 -9.21
CA THR A 553 15.50 10.19 -9.72
C THR A 553 15.35 10.33 -11.24
N SER A 554 14.61 9.43 -11.87
CA SER A 554 14.30 9.50 -13.31
C SER A 554 13.56 10.76 -13.75
N THR A 555 12.94 11.50 -12.81
CA THR A 555 12.28 12.80 -13.02
C THR A 555 13.15 13.99 -12.60
N GLY A 556 14.44 13.79 -12.29
CA GLY A 556 15.39 14.85 -11.95
C GLY A 556 15.40 15.30 -10.48
N LYS A 557 14.45 14.85 -9.65
CA LYS A 557 14.44 15.16 -8.20
C LYS A 557 15.63 14.53 -7.47
N ILE A 558 16.34 15.30 -6.64
CA ILE A 558 17.45 14.85 -5.80
C ILE A 558 17.01 13.77 -4.79
N ARG A 559 17.77 12.68 -4.70
CA ARG A 559 17.56 11.56 -3.78
C ARG A 559 18.24 11.82 -2.43
N LYS A 560 17.57 12.59 -1.56
CA LYS A 560 18.05 12.88 -0.19
C LYS A 560 18.35 11.63 0.65
N ASN A 561 17.72 10.48 0.37
CA ASN A 561 18.08 9.22 1.01
C ASN A 561 19.49 8.74 0.64
N VAL A 562 19.89 8.85 -0.63
CA VAL A 562 21.24 8.51 -1.09
C VAL A 562 22.27 9.47 -0.54
N LEU A 563 21.94 10.76 -0.42
CA LEU A 563 22.79 11.73 0.29
C LEU A 563 22.97 11.36 1.77
N ARG A 564 21.94 10.80 2.43
CA ARG A 564 22.06 10.25 3.79
C ARG A 564 22.90 8.96 3.84
N GLU A 565 22.79 8.09 2.84
CA GLU A 565 23.65 6.91 2.68
C GLU A 565 25.13 7.32 2.48
N TRP A 566 25.42 8.38 1.73
CA TRP A 566 26.79 8.91 1.57
C TRP A 566 27.43 9.36 2.89
N LEU A 567 26.63 9.74 3.89
CA LEU A 567 27.11 10.09 5.23
C LEU A 567 27.54 8.87 6.04
N THR A 568 26.98 7.69 5.78
CA THR A 568 27.36 6.43 6.45
C THR A 568 28.55 5.75 5.79
N LEU A 569 28.99 6.23 4.62
CA LEU A 569 30.05 5.64 3.80
C LEU A 569 31.40 6.38 3.83
N ARG A 570 31.49 7.58 4.45
CA ARG A 570 32.78 8.28 4.63
C ARG A 570 33.42 7.92 6.00
N PRO A 571 34.72 7.59 6.07
CA PRO A 571 35.44 7.48 7.33
C PRO A 571 35.46 8.83 8.07
N ARG A 572 35.38 8.82 9.41
CA ARG A 572 35.69 10.01 10.21
C ARG A 572 37.16 10.40 10.01
N PRO A 573 37.50 11.69 9.82
CA PRO A 573 38.89 12.12 9.85
C PRO A 573 39.47 11.95 11.26
N PRO A 574 40.77 11.61 11.40
CA PRO A 574 41.43 11.57 12.70
C PRO A 574 41.60 13.00 13.26
N PRO A 575 41.54 13.18 14.60
CA PRO A 575 41.78 14.50 15.20
C PRO A 575 43.25 14.91 15.01
N ALA A 576 43.45 16.19 14.67
CA ALA A 576 44.78 16.74 14.41
C ALA A 576 45.62 16.87 15.69
N HIS A 577 46.84 16.29 15.68
CA HIS A 577 47.88 16.63 16.64
C HIS A 577 48.79 17.73 16.06
N SER A 578 48.85 18.88 16.72
CA SER A 578 49.88 19.90 16.51
C SER A 578 51.15 19.59 17.34
N PRO A 579 52.32 20.12 16.96
CA PRO A 579 53.59 19.39 17.11
C PRO A 579 54.38 19.72 18.38
N ILE A 580 55.39 18.89 18.68
CA ILE A 580 56.46 19.18 19.65
C ILE A 580 57.83 19.06 18.93
N PRO A 581 58.75 20.04 19.10
CA PRO A 581 60.04 20.13 18.40
C PRO A 581 61.14 19.21 19.01
N PRO A 582 62.35 19.11 18.40
CA PRO A 582 63.10 17.85 18.33
C PRO A 582 64.29 17.70 19.30
N GLU A 583 64.82 16.47 19.32
CA GLU A 583 66.15 16.03 19.81
C GLU A 583 66.43 16.23 21.31
N THR A 584 67.18 15.36 22.02
CA THR A 584 68.29 14.51 21.59
C THR A 584 68.41 13.21 22.41
N THR A 585 69.18 12.26 21.90
CA THR A 585 69.54 10.95 22.46
C THR A 585 70.24 10.99 23.83
N ILE A 586 69.94 10.05 24.75
CA ILE A 586 70.88 9.12 25.42
C ILE A 586 70.23 8.41 26.64
N THR A 587 70.78 7.23 26.94
CA THR A 587 70.32 6.15 27.82
C THR A 587 70.20 6.42 29.33
N SER A 588 69.30 5.65 29.95
CA SER A 588 69.53 4.78 31.14
C SER A 588 68.70 5.02 32.42
N GLN A 589 68.00 3.94 32.80
CA GLN A 589 67.90 3.36 34.14
C GLN A 589 67.27 4.12 35.34
N THR A 590 65.98 3.80 35.54
CA THR A 590 65.37 3.14 36.73
C THR A 590 65.31 3.78 38.13
N PHE A 591 64.17 3.46 38.78
CA PHE A 591 63.86 3.42 40.22
C PHE A 591 63.64 4.74 41.00
N GLY A 592 62.37 4.97 41.37
CA GLY A 592 62.00 4.73 42.77
C GLY A 592 61.49 5.91 43.62
N ASN A 593 60.16 6.01 43.75
CA ASN A 593 59.41 6.40 44.96
C ASN A 593 59.62 7.76 45.67
N LEU A 594 58.58 8.61 45.60
CA LEU A 594 57.94 9.34 46.72
C LEU A 594 58.78 10.43 47.48
N PRO A 595 58.17 11.30 48.33
CA PRO A 595 57.06 12.20 48.02
C PRO A 595 57.24 13.65 48.53
N SER A 596 56.41 14.58 48.02
CA SER A 596 55.81 15.74 48.73
C SER A 596 56.60 17.06 49.01
N LYS A 597 55.87 18.18 48.79
CA LYS A 597 55.89 19.52 49.45
C LYS A 597 57.00 20.56 49.16
N GLY A 598 56.54 21.81 48.91
CA GLY A 598 57.30 23.09 49.09
C GLY A 598 57.36 23.95 47.81
N LEU A 599 56.49 24.96 47.59
CA LEU A 599 56.67 26.41 47.93
C LEU A 599 57.83 27.08 47.14
N VAL A 600 57.75 28.28 46.51
CA VAL A 600 56.72 29.35 46.43
C VAL A 600 57.03 30.35 45.27
N SER A 601 56.00 31.07 44.75
CA SER A 601 56.04 32.34 43.95
C SER A 601 56.62 32.32 42.50
N HIS A 602 56.20 33.18 41.54
CA HIS A 602 55.19 34.26 41.50
C HIS A 602 54.68 34.53 40.05
N GLN A 603 53.39 34.90 39.86
CA GLN A 603 52.82 35.69 38.72
C GLN A 603 52.83 35.07 37.28
N LEU A 604 51.86 35.26 36.35
CA LEU A 604 50.65 36.10 36.25
C LEU A 604 49.50 35.40 35.43
N ILE A 605 48.24 35.70 35.77
CA ILE A 605 47.03 35.81 34.90
C ILE A 605 46.32 34.56 34.30
N ARG A 606 45.05 34.37 34.77
CA ARG A 606 43.82 33.79 34.16
C ARG A 606 43.84 32.31 33.68
N SER A 607 43.17 31.36 34.36
CA SER A 607 41.71 31.11 34.53
C SER A 607 41.01 30.57 33.26
N SER A 608 40.26 29.47 33.27
CA SER A 608 40.02 28.40 34.27
C SER A 608 39.15 27.30 33.61
N GLY A 609 39.46 26.01 33.84
CA GLY A 609 38.55 24.87 33.53
C GLY A 609 37.41 24.74 34.57
N PRO A 610 36.75 23.56 34.78
CA PRO A 610 37.32 22.20 34.62
C PRO A 610 36.40 21.00 34.16
N PHE A 611 37.00 20.04 33.42
CA PHE A 611 37.04 18.55 33.61
C PHE A 611 35.77 17.64 33.65
N PRO A 612 35.87 16.26 33.62
CA PRO A 612 37.03 15.35 33.34
C PRO A 612 36.83 14.08 32.43
N LEU A 613 37.95 13.66 31.80
CA LEU A 613 38.58 12.30 31.69
C LEU A 613 37.84 10.98 31.32
N ALA A 614 38.47 10.21 30.40
CA ALA A 614 38.76 8.77 30.54
C ALA A 614 39.86 8.28 29.53
N HIS A 615 40.56 7.18 29.83
CA HIS A 615 41.53 6.45 28.96
C HIS A 615 41.45 4.94 29.27
N PRO A 616 41.81 4.03 28.33
CA PRO A 616 42.75 2.95 28.71
C PRO A 616 43.68 2.38 27.59
N SER A 617 44.79 1.80 28.07
CA SER A 617 45.49 0.54 27.67
C SER A 617 45.94 0.19 26.22
N THR A 618 47.19 -0.29 26.13
CA THR A 618 47.70 -1.46 25.34
C THR A 618 48.86 -2.11 26.14
N ALA A 619 49.45 -3.31 25.88
CA ALA A 619 49.49 -4.20 24.71
C ALA A 619 49.93 -5.66 25.03
N HIS A 620 49.96 -6.52 23.99
CA HIS A 620 50.78 -7.74 23.73
C HIS A 620 50.36 -9.18 24.13
N ALA A 621 49.88 -9.92 23.10
CA ALA A 621 50.56 -11.00 22.34
C ALA A 621 50.79 -12.46 22.87
N ASP A 622 50.30 -13.40 22.04
CA ASP A 622 50.77 -14.74 21.61
C ASP A 622 51.22 -15.88 22.57
N ILE A 623 50.73 -17.11 22.27
CA ILE A 623 51.51 -18.33 21.86
C ILE A 623 50.62 -19.62 21.87
N THR A 624 50.80 -20.50 20.87
CA THR A 624 50.23 -21.87 20.69
C THR A 624 51.16 -22.96 21.29
N PRO A 625 50.81 -24.27 21.56
CA PRO A 625 50.50 -25.29 20.50
C PRO A 625 49.75 -26.64 20.84
N GLY A 626 49.38 -27.39 19.78
CA GLY A 626 49.42 -28.87 19.70
C GLY A 626 48.14 -29.70 19.97
N VAL A 627 47.98 -30.98 19.53
CA VAL A 627 48.60 -31.79 18.45
C VAL A 627 47.84 -33.16 18.28
N MET A 628 47.90 -33.79 17.08
CA MET A 628 47.65 -35.22 16.72
C MET A 628 46.23 -35.85 16.53
N ARG A 629 45.97 -36.22 15.25
CA ARG A 629 45.61 -37.56 14.67
C ARG A 629 44.63 -38.51 15.40
N PHE A 630 43.62 -39.02 14.67
CA PHE A 630 43.67 -40.30 13.91
C PHE A 630 42.38 -40.57 13.07
N GLN A 631 42.53 -41.15 11.87
CA GLN A 631 41.51 -41.94 11.14
C GLN A 631 41.47 -43.40 11.75
N PRO A 632 40.73 -44.43 11.26
CA PRO A 632 39.91 -44.57 10.02
C PRO A 632 38.62 -45.44 10.13
N TYR A 633 37.98 -45.70 8.98
CA TYR A 633 37.19 -46.90 8.60
C TYR A 633 35.90 -47.25 9.44
N ASP A 634 34.85 -47.93 8.93
CA ASP A 634 34.70 -48.58 7.63
C ASP A 634 33.25 -48.73 7.08
N HIS A 635 33.17 -48.71 5.74
CA HIS A 635 32.45 -49.63 4.84
C HIS A 635 30.95 -50.09 4.95
N LEU A 636 30.26 -49.91 3.79
CA LEU A 636 29.38 -50.88 3.06
C LEU A 636 27.97 -51.19 3.65
N ARG A 637 26.91 -51.53 2.88
CA ARG A 637 26.71 -51.62 1.41
C ARG A 637 25.22 -51.58 0.99
N ARG A 638 24.95 -50.85 -0.11
CA ARG A 638 24.15 -51.22 -1.31
C ARG A 638 22.71 -51.82 -1.21
N LYS A 639 21.82 -51.17 -2.00
CA LYS A 639 20.88 -51.71 -3.01
C LYS A 639 19.69 -52.58 -2.49
N SER A 640 18.57 -52.77 -3.22
CA SER A 640 18.32 -52.58 -4.66
C SER A 640 16.84 -52.25 -4.98
N ASP A 641 16.64 -51.42 -6.02
CA ASP A 641 15.76 -51.59 -7.21
C ASP A 641 14.27 -52.01 -7.14
N ARG A 642 13.47 -51.27 -7.95
CA ARG A 642 12.35 -51.70 -8.84
C ARG A 642 11.03 -52.21 -8.20
N THR A 643 9.90 -51.48 -8.27
CA THR A 643 8.97 -51.23 -9.42
C THR A 643 8.28 -52.48 -9.99
N VAL A 644 6.93 -52.49 -10.03
CA VAL A 644 6.05 -52.65 -11.23
C VAL A 644 4.56 -52.80 -10.83
N ASP A 645 3.73 -51.92 -11.42
CA ASP A 645 2.32 -51.96 -11.90
C ASP A 645 1.13 -52.75 -11.29
N LEU A 646 0.01 -52.00 -11.21
CA LEU A 646 -1.40 -52.20 -11.68
C LEU A 646 -1.76 -53.55 -12.37
N ASP A 647 -2.99 -54.09 -12.35
CA ASP A 647 -4.29 -53.48 -12.70
C ASP A 647 -5.49 -54.48 -12.48
N SER A 648 -6.76 -54.04 -12.67
CA SER A 648 -7.91 -54.76 -13.29
C SER A 648 -9.33 -54.45 -12.72
N SER A 649 -10.33 -54.37 -13.62
CA SER A 649 -11.80 -54.23 -13.38
C SER A 649 -12.55 -55.51 -13.86
N PRO A 650 -13.91 -55.74 -13.78
CA PRO A 650 -14.97 -54.97 -14.51
C PRO A 650 -16.50 -55.02 -14.07
N ALA A 651 -17.36 -54.16 -14.66
CA ALA A 651 -18.80 -54.35 -15.06
C ALA A 651 -19.94 -54.68 -14.01
N LYS A 652 -21.29 -54.72 -14.27
CA LYS A 652 -22.28 -54.03 -15.17
C LYS A 652 -23.79 -54.29 -14.75
N MET A 653 -24.61 -53.24 -14.49
CA MET A 653 -26.10 -53.05 -14.71
C MET A 653 -27.19 -54.08 -14.22
N PRO A 654 -28.53 -53.81 -14.17
CA PRO A 654 -29.37 -52.67 -14.64
C PRO A 654 -30.41 -52.04 -13.63
N ARG A 655 -31.35 -51.18 -14.12
CA ARG A 655 -32.33 -50.30 -13.38
C ARG A 655 -33.76 -50.87 -13.22
N PRO A 656 -34.66 -50.21 -12.42
CA PRO A 656 -35.68 -49.31 -13.01
C PRO A 656 -35.96 -47.95 -12.26
N LEU A 657 -36.81 -47.09 -12.86
CA LEU A 657 -37.25 -45.72 -12.45
C LEU A 657 -38.70 -45.73 -11.89
N PRO A 658 -39.46 -44.62 -11.59
CA PRO A 658 -39.17 -43.15 -11.59
C PRO A 658 -39.74 -42.30 -10.40
N ARG A 659 -39.21 -41.08 -10.17
CA ARG A 659 -39.97 -39.78 -10.18
C ARG A 659 -39.06 -38.57 -9.94
N ALA A 660 -39.45 -37.40 -10.47
CA ALA A 660 -38.60 -36.22 -10.59
C ALA A 660 -38.73 -35.20 -9.45
N ARG A 661 -37.62 -34.52 -9.13
CA ARG A 661 -37.59 -33.15 -8.57
C ARG A 661 -36.47 -32.35 -9.21
N VAL A 662 -36.73 -31.07 -9.45
CA VAL A 662 -35.83 -30.13 -10.13
C VAL A 662 -34.84 -29.55 -9.11
N SER A 663 -33.54 -29.66 -9.39
CA SER A 663 -32.46 -29.05 -8.61
C SER A 663 -31.94 -27.79 -9.30
N SER A 664 -32.04 -26.64 -8.63
CA SER A 664 -31.38 -25.40 -9.03
C SER A 664 -30.06 -25.26 -8.26
N GLU A 665 -28.94 -25.57 -8.89
CA GLU A 665 -27.62 -25.22 -8.36
C GLU A 665 -27.23 -23.82 -8.86
N ALA A 666 -26.82 -22.96 -7.93
CA ALA A 666 -26.10 -21.72 -8.19
C ALA A 666 -24.82 -21.72 -7.33
N PRO A 667 -23.67 -21.21 -7.81
CA PRO A 667 -22.40 -21.39 -7.10
C PRO A 667 -22.33 -20.54 -5.82
N SER A 668 -21.99 -21.16 -4.71
CA SER A 668 -21.78 -20.46 -3.44
C SER A 668 -20.41 -19.78 -3.40
N GLU A 669 -20.37 -18.46 -3.29
CA GLU A 669 -19.14 -17.68 -3.17
C GLU A 669 -18.35 -17.97 -1.89
N THR A 670 -17.03 -17.89 -1.97
CA THR A 670 -16.13 -18.41 -0.93
C THR A 670 -15.84 -17.40 0.17
N SER A 671 -16.26 -17.70 1.40
CA SER A 671 -15.99 -16.89 2.59
C SER A 671 -14.49 -16.87 2.96
N SER A 672 -13.97 -15.71 3.36
CA SER A 672 -12.59 -15.49 3.82
C SER A 672 -12.56 -15.08 5.30
N SER A 673 -12.17 -16.00 6.18
CA SER A 673 -11.82 -15.73 7.59
C SER A 673 -10.48 -16.38 7.95
N THR A 674 -9.71 -15.74 8.84
CA THR A 674 -8.31 -16.06 9.17
C THR A 674 -7.97 -15.77 10.65
N SER A 675 -7.08 -16.59 11.25
CA SER A 675 -6.49 -16.45 12.62
C SER A 675 -7.43 -16.89 13.78
N PRO A 676 -6.94 -17.24 14.99
CA PRO A 676 -5.91 -16.58 15.84
C PRO A 676 -4.60 -17.41 15.96
N GLU A 677 -3.53 -17.13 16.73
CA GLU A 677 -3.30 -16.45 18.03
C GLU A 677 -2.77 -14.99 17.95
N ARG A 678 -2.80 -14.28 19.09
CA ARG A 678 -2.29 -12.91 19.32
C ARG A 678 -1.30 -12.91 20.50
N ALA A 679 -0.43 -11.90 20.55
CA ALA A 679 0.31 -11.53 21.77
C ALA A 679 -0.58 -10.67 22.70
N ALA A 680 -0.12 -10.40 23.92
CA ALA A 680 -0.78 -9.46 24.83
C ALA A 680 -0.76 -8.02 24.27
N ASP A 681 -1.61 -7.18 24.85
CA ASP A 681 -1.79 -5.74 24.56
C ASP A 681 -2.21 -5.41 23.12
N ASP A 682 -3.42 -5.83 22.72
CA ASP A 682 -4.17 -5.17 21.62
C ASP A 682 -5.70 -5.41 21.71
N ASP A 683 -6.34 -4.84 22.74
CA ASP A 683 -7.81 -4.80 22.90
C ASP A 683 -8.48 -3.73 22.02
N THR A 684 -8.03 -3.61 20.77
CA THR A 684 -8.70 -2.79 19.76
C THR A 684 -9.80 -3.59 19.04
N ASP A 685 -11.05 -3.15 19.27
CA ASP A 685 -12.33 -3.69 18.80
C ASP A 685 -12.31 -4.34 17.39
N PHE A 686 -12.07 -5.66 17.35
CA PHE A 686 -12.29 -6.45 16.12
C PHE A 686 -13.78 -6.62 15.74
N PHE A 687 -14.69 -6.03 16.53
CA PHE A 687 -16.14 -6.21 16.44
C PHE A 687 -16.84 -5.37 15.34
N MET A 688 -16.12 -4.48 14.65
CA MET A 688 -16.71 -3.52 13.69
C MET A 688 -16.14 -3.61 12.25
N ALA A 689 -15.19 -4.52 11.97
CA ALA A 689 -14.39 -4.51 10.73
C ALA A 689 -14.83 -5.51 9.63
N GLN A 690 -15.97 -6.20 9.77
CA GLN A 690 -16.51 -7.03 8.68
C GLN A 690 -17.62 -6.31 7.90
N ALA A 691 -17.33 -6.01 6.63
CA ALA A 691 -18.29 -5.46 5.68
C ALA A 691 -19.27 -6.52 5.11
N ASN A 692 -19.92 -7.34 5.96
CA ASN A 692 -21.11 -8.09 5.55
C ASN A 692 -22.00 -8.60 6.70
N ASP A 693 -22.86 -7.75 7.27
CA ASP A 693 -24.05 -8.19 8.04
C ASP A 693 -25.25 -7.22 7.90
N SER A 694 -25.19 -6.28 6.95
CA SER A 694 -26.14 -5.16 6.81
C SER A 694 -27.35 -5.44 5.91
N GLN A 695 -27.54 -6.67 5.42
CA GLN A 695 -28.72 -7.07 4.64
C GLN A 695 -29.92 -7.49 5.53
N SER A 696 -29.75 -7.50 6.86
CA SER A 696 -30.78 -7.94 7.82
C SER A 696 -31.54 -6.80 8.53
N SER A 697 -31.17 -5.53 8.30
CA SER A 697 -31.66 -4.39 9.10
C SER A 697 -32.26 -3.23 8.29
N ILE A 698 -32.32 -3.32 6.95
CA ILE A 698 -33.17 -2.43 6.15
C ILE A 698 -34.57 -3.05 6.06
N GLY A 699 -35.18 -3.26 7.23
CA GLY A 699 -36.64 -3.29 7.32
C GLY A 699 -37.11 -1.84 7.21
N VAL A 700 -38.08 -1.56 6.35
CA VAL A 700 -38.69 -0.24 6.23
C VAL A 700 -39.20 0.19 7.61
N ALA A 701 -38.50 1.13 8.25
CA ALA A 701 -38.96 1.69 9.51
C ALA A 701 -40.20 2.55 9.21
N ASN A 702 -41.31 2.27 9.90
CA ASN A 702 -42.50 3.10 9.82
C ASN A 702 -42.23 4.44 10.53
N PHE A 703 -41.66 5.42 9.81
CA PHE A 703 -41.35 6.77 10.29
C PHE A 703 -42.61 7.64 10.44
N ARG A 704 -43.62 7.19 11.20
CA ARG A 704 -44.96 7.83 11.24
C ARG A 704 -45.23 8.80 12.39
N ASP A 705 -44.37 8.87 13.40
CA ASP A 705 -44.68 9.56 14.67
C ASP A 705 -44.03 10.96 14.82
N SER A 706 -43.93 11.72 13.72
CA SER A 706 -43.52 13.13 13.73
C SER A 706 -44.53 14.00 12.98
N GLN A 707 -45.71 14.24 13.57
CA GLN A 707 -46.70 15.14 12.98
C GLN A 707 -46.31 16.60 13.18
N VAL A 708 -45.89 17.27 12.11
CA VAL A 708 -45.86 18.73 12.00
C VAL A 708 -46.92 19.15 11.01
N GLN A 709 -47.99 19.79 11.49
CA GLN A 709 -48.96 20.45 10.60
C GLN A 709 -48.27 21.63 9.91
N SER A 710 -48.33 21.70 8.58
CA SER A 710 -48.00 22.91 7.83
C SER A 710 -49.09 23.27 6.83
N SER A 711 -49.41 24.55 6.79
CA SER A 711 -50.33 25.16 5.84
C SER A 711 -49.69 25.28 4.45
N SER A 712 -50.54 25.41 3.43
CA SER A 712 -50.17 25.35 2.02
C SER A 712 -49.07 26.35 1.62
N VAL A 713 -47.90 25.82 1.24
CA VAL A 713 -46.84 26.53 0.51
C VAL A 713 -46.47 25.70 -0.72
N PHE A 714 -46.08 26.36 -1.81
CA PHE A 714 -45.78 25.72 -3.09
C PHE A 714 -44.51 24.87 -3.00
N VAL A 715 -44.65 23.55 -2.87
CA VAL A 715 -43.49 22.65 -2.71
C VAL A 715 -42.95 22.21 -4.09
N PRO A 716 -41.64 22.37 -4.38
CA PRO A 716 -41.01 21.89 -5.60
C PRO A 716 -41.06 20.34 -5.69
N PRO A 717 -40.92 19.73 -6.88
CA PRO A 717 -41.20 18.31 -7.09
C PRO A 717 -40.49 17.36 -6.11
N ILE A 718 -39.23 17.62 -5.79
CA ILE A 718 -38.43 16.80 -4.87
C ILE A 718 -38.97 16.83 -3.42
N GLY A 719 -39.58 17.94 -2.98
CA GLY A 719 -40.22 18.04 -1.68
C GLY A 719 -41.60 17.36 -1.60
N ARG A 720 -42.10 16.83 -2.73
CA ARG A 720 -43.31 15.98 -2.81
C ARG A 720 -42.99 14.49 -2.78
N LEU A 721 -41.71 14.11 -2.77
CA LEU A 721 -41.31 12.71 -2.63
C LEU A 721 -41.74 12.19 -1.23
N PRO A 722 -42.18 10.92 -1.14
CA PRO A 722 -42.40 10.28 0.15
C PRO A 722 -41.14 10.35 1.03
N PRO A 723 -41.28 10.56 2.35
CA PRO A 723 -40.18 10.53 3.32
C PRO A 723 -39.22 9.36 3.13
N GLU A 724 -39.73 8.18 2.83
CA GLU A 724 -38.97 6.94 2.64
C GLU A 724 -38.00 7.04 1.45
N ILE A 725 -38.40 7.72 0.37
CA ILE A 725 -37.55 7.94 -0.80
C ILE A 725 -36.49 9.00 -0.49
N LEU A 726 -36.84 10.07 0.23
CA LEU A 726 -35.87 11.09 0.66
C LEU A 726 -34.81 10.49 1.60
N ILE A 727 -35.22 9.70 2.60
CA ILE A 727 -34.33 8.97 3.50
C ILE A 727 -33.44 8.00 2.72
N ALA A 728 -33.99 7.27 1.75
CA ALA A 728 -33.20 6.36 0.91
C ALA A 728 -32.15 7.09 0.05
N ILE A 729 -32.49 8.25 -0.52
CA ILE A 729 -31.55 9.13 -1.25
C ILE A 729 -30.48 9.66 -0.30
N PHE A 730 -30.88 10.26 0.83
CA PHE A 730 -29.94 10.80 1.81
C PHE A 730 -29.01 9.72 2.37
N SER A 731 -29.46 8.48 2.52
CA SER A 731 -28.61 7.35 2.97
C SER A 731 -27.46 6.99 2.02
N LYS A 732 -27.42 7.57 0.82
CA LYS A 732 -26.30 7.45 -0.14
C LYS A 732 -25.27 8.57 -0.02
N LEU A 733 -25.56 9.64 0.73
CA LEU A 733 -24.61 10.70 1.02
C LEU A 733 -23.60 10.18 2.05
N VAL A 734 -22.33 10.06 1.65
CA VAL A 734 -21.25 9.54 2.49
C VAL A 734 -20.65 10.62 3.39
N SER A 735 -20.78 11.90 2.99
CA SER A 735 -20.26 13.05 3.73
C SER A 735 -21.26 13.57 4.77
N PRO A 736 -20.86 13.73 6.05
CA PRO A 736 -21.67 14.41 7.07
C PRO A 736 -21.96 15.88 6.72
N LEU A 737 -21.09 16.53 5.94
CA LEU A 737 -21.30 17.91 5.49
C LEU A 737 -22.43 18.01 4.47
N ASP A 738 -22.51 17.07 3.52
CA ASP A 738 -23.59 17.05 2.53
C ASP A 738 -24.95 16.75 3.19
N MET A 739 -24.94 15.85 4.18
CA MET A 739 -26.12 15.58 4.99
C MET A 739 -26.57 16.81 5.80
N ARG A 740 -25.63 17.57 6.38
CA ARG A 740 -25.92 18.86 7.03
C ARG A 740 -26.49 19.87 6.03
N ASN A 741 -25.95 19.94 4.82
CA ASN A 741 -26.47 20.82 3.77
C ASN A 741 -27.91 20.45 3.39
N CYS A 742 -28.23 19.15 3.29
CA CYS A 742 -29.61 18.67 3.11
C CYS A 742 -30.52 19.07 4.28
N MET A 743 -30.05 18.97 5.54
CA MET A 743 -30.82 19.42 6.70
C MET A 743 -31.18 20.91 6.63
N LEU A 744 -30.31 21.75 6.10
CA LEU A 744 -30.52 23.21 6.03
C LEU A 744 -31.52 23.66 4.96
N VAL A 745 -31.94 22.78 4.03
CA VAL A 745 -32.86 23.13 2.94
C VAL A 745 -34.26 23.51 3.44
N CYS A 746 -34.87 22.66 4.28
CA CYS A 746 -36.16 22.94 4.89
C CYS A 746 -36.44 21.99 6.08
N ARG A 747 -37.42 22.33 6.92
CA ARG A 747 -37.80 21.53 8.10
C ARG A 747 -38.12 20.06 7.77
N ASN A 748 -38.77 19.79 6.63
CA ASN A 748 -39.09 18.43 6.18
C ASN A 748 -37.84 17.66 5.71
N TRP A 749 -36.87 18.33 5.10
CA TRP A 749 -35.60 17.69 4.75
C TRP A 749 -34.77 17.41 6.01
N ALA A 750 -34.72 18.35 6.94
CA ALA A 750 -34.08 18.19 8.24
C ALA A 750 -34.60 16.97 9.00
N SER A 751 -35.93 16.80 9.11
CA SER A 751 -36.53 15.62 9.77
C SER A 751 -36.22 14.29 9.08
N ASN A 752 -35.99 14.30 7.76
CA ASN A 752 -35.65 13.10 6.98
C ASN A 752 -34.15 12.79 6.91
N SER A 753 -33.27 13.71 7.32
CA SER A 753 -31.81 13.56 7.25
C SER A 753 -31.13 13.50 8.63
N VAL A 754 -31.67 14.18 9.65
CA VAL A 754 -31.09 14.22 11.01
C VAL A 754 -30.86 12.84 11.61
N GLY A 755 -31.79 11.90 11.38
CA GLY A 755 -31.68 10.53 11.87
C GLY A 755 -30.51 9.75 11.28
N ILE A 756 -30.00 10.12 10.11
CA ILE A 756 -28.87 9.43 9.47
C ILE A 756 -27.55 9.87 10.11
N LEU A 757 -27.39 11.17 10.45
CA LEU A 757 -26.25 11.66 11.23
C LEU A 757 -26.25 11.08 12.65
N TRP A 758 -27.39 11.16 13.32
CA TRP A 758 -27.52 10.80 14.74
C TRP A 758 -27.64 9.29 14.99
N HIS A 759 -27.83 8.45 13.95
CA HIS A 759 -27.88 6.99 14.08
C HIS A 759 -26.61 6.40 14.72
N ARG A 760 -25.42 6.97 14.44
CA ARG A 760 -24.13 6.59 15.06
C ARG A 760 -23.30 7.85 15.32
N PRO A 761 -23.50 8.55 16.46
CA PRO A 761 -22.67 9.69 16.81
C PRO A 761 -21.20 9.25 16.97
N SER A 762 -20.26 10.14 16.64
CA SER A 762 -18.85 9.91 16.94
C SER A 762 -18.59 10.27 18.40
N CYS A 763 -18.09 9.31 19.18
CA CYS A 763 -17.68 9.49 20.58
C CYS A 763 -16.24 9.00 20.77
N ASN A 764 -15.38 9.31 19.79
CA ASN A 764 -13.98 8.89 19.72
C ASN A 764 -13.00 9.78 20.50
N ASN A 765 -13.46 10.91 21.04
CA ASN A 765 -12.70 11.78 21.92
C ASN A 765 -13.65 12.48 22.92
N TRP A 766 -13.08 13.06 23.98
CA TRP A 766 -13.84 13.60 25.11
C TRP A 766 -14.74 14.79 24.75
N ASP A 767 -14.29 15.68 23.86
CA ASP A 767 -15.06 16.86 23.45
C ASP A 767 -16.24 16.48 22.55
N ASN A 768 -16.06 15.48 21.68
CA ASN A 768 -17.15 14.87 20.92
C ASN A 768 -18.19 14.23 21.85
N LEU A 769 -17.75 13.47 22.86
CA LEU A 769 -18.66 12.87 23.84
C LEU A 769 -19.46 13.94 24.61
N LYS A 770 -18.80 14.99 25.11
CA LYS A 770 -19.45 16.14 25.77
C LYS A 770 -20.48 16.84 24.86
N SER A 771 -20.12 17.10 23.61
CA SER A 771 -20.99 17.79 22.65
C SER A 771 -22.27 17.00 22.37
N VAL A 772 -22.13 15.68 22.16
CA VAL A 772 -23.27 14.76 21.97
C VAL A 772 -24.09 14.68 23.26
N ALA A 773 -23.45 14.51 24.42
CA ALA A 773 -24.13 14.42 25.72
C ALA A 773 -24.93 15.68 26.07
N ALA A 774 -24.37 16.87 25.83
CA ALA A 774 -25.05 18.14 26.02
C ALA A 774 -26.26 18.29 25.07
N SER A 775 -26.07 17.97 23.78
CA SER A 775 -27.14 18.03 22.78
C SER A 775 -28.30 17.06 23.07
N VAL A 776 -28.00 15.91 23.66
CA VAL A 776 -29.01 14.93 24.11
C VAL A 776 -29.70 15.39 25.40
N GLY A 777 -28.97 16.07 26.30
CA GLY A 777 -29.51 16.59 27.57
C GLY A 777 -30.28 17.92 27.49
N GLU A 778 -30.39 18.53 26.32
CA GLU A 778 -30.98 19.87 26.13
C GLU A 778 -32.52 19.86 26.28
N PRO A 779 -33.12 20.60 27.25
CA PRO A 779 -34.56 20.55 27.51
C PRO A 779 -35.45 21.06 26.35
N GLU A 780 -34.96 22.00 25.55
CA GLU A 780 -35.70 22.59 24.40
C GLU A 780 -35.08 22.21 23.04
N ALA A 781 -34.62 20.96 22.91
CA ALA A 781 -34.02 20.45 21.68
C ALA A 781 -34.98 20.48 20.46
N LEU A 782 -34.47 20.92 19.30
CA LEU A 782 -35.21 20.97 18.03
C LEU A 782 -35.66 19.58 17.51
N PHE A 783 -34.92 18.53 17.89
CA PHE A 783 -35.20 17.12 17.60
C PHE A 783 -35.00 16.30 18.87
N THR A 784 -35.71 15.17 19.00
CA THR A 784 -35.47 14.21 20.09
C THR A 784 -34.21 13.40 19.81
N TYR A 785 -33.04 14.01 19.96
CA TYR A 785 -31.75 13.41 19.57
C TYR A 785 -31.50 12.03 20.19
N GLY A 786 -31.96 11.79 21.43
CA GLY A 786 -31.87 10.49 22.08
C GLY A 786 -32.66 9.36 21.39
N ASP A 787 -33.74 9.67 20.66
CA ASP A 787 -34.52 8.69 19.86
C ASP A 787 -33.80 8.27 18.58
N LEU A 788 -32.90 9.13 18.09
CA LEU A 788 -32.19 8.96 16.82
C LEU A 788 -30.95 8.08 16.98
N ILE A 789 -30.35 8.02 18.18
CA ILE A 789 -29.15 7.23 18.47
C ILE A 789 -29.48 5.73 18.46
N LYS A 790 -28.91 5.01 17.47
CA LYS A 790 -29.05 3.56 17.31
C LYS A 790 -27.78 2.79 17.64
N ARG A 791 -26.62 3.41 17.49
CA ARG A 791 -25.32 2.77 17.76
C ARG A 791 -24.46 3.71 18.60
N LEU A 792 -24.29 3.37 19.87
CA LEU A 792 -23.43 4.09 20.80
C LEU A 792 -22.18 3.25 21.07
N ASN A 793 -21.00 3.77 20.76
CA ASN A 793 -19.73 3.16 21.11
C ASN A 793 -18.87 4.16 21.89
N LEU A 794 -18.44 3.77 23.09
CA LEU A 794 -17.60 4.57 23.99
C LEU A 794 -16.22 3.94 24.25
N SER A 795 -15.86 2.85 23.56
CA SER A 795 -14.60 2.11 23.75
C SER A 795 -13.32 2.90 23.47
N ALA A 796 -13.41 4.05 22.80
CA ALA A 796 -12.27 4.95 22.60
C ALA A 796 -11.91 5.79 23.85
N LEU A 797 -12.76 5.76 24.89
CA LEU A 797 -12.66 6.58 26.11
C LEU A 797 -12.72 5.71 27.37
N THR A 798 -12.07 4.55 27.32
CA THR A 798 -12.03 3.52 28.37
C THR A 798 -11.80 4.08 29.78
N GLU A 799 -10.84 5.00 29.92
CA GLU A 799 -10.47 5.56 31.21
C GLU A 799 -11.39 6.70 31.68
N ASP A 800 -12.13 7.37 30.80
CA ASP A 800 -12.89 8.60 31.15
C ASP A 800 -14.41 8.39 31.31
N VAL A 801 -14.93 7.27 30.79
CA VAL A 801 -16.37 6.96 30.84
C VAL A 801 -16.77 6.43 32.22
N SER A 802 -17.63 7.17 32.90
CA SER A 802 -18.17 6.86 34.23
C SER A 802 -19.70 6.95 34.25
N ASP A 803 -20.33 6.50 35.34
CA ASP A 803 -21.80 6.57 35.52
C ASP A 803 -22.35 7.99 35.31
N GLY A 804 -21.63 9.02 35.77
CA GLY A 804 -22.00 10.42 35.56
C GLY A 804 -21.85 10.88 34.10
N THR A 805 -20.86 10.34 33.38
CA THR A 805 -20.62 10.63 31.96
C THR A 805 -21.74 10.08 31.08
N VAL A 806 -22.30 8.91 31.42
CA VAL A 806 -23.37 8.27 30.64
C VAL A 806 -24.78 8.76 30.99
N LEU A 807 -24.95 9.51 32.09
CA LEU A 807 -26.25 9.98 32.58
C LEU A 807 -27.13 10.66 31.52
N PRO A 808 -26.62 11.56 30.63
CA PRO A 808 -27.46 12.18 29.60
C PRO A 808 -28.02 11.19 28.57
N PHE A 809 -27.31 10.07 28.33
CA PHE A 809 -27.70 9.03 27.38
C PHE A 809 -28.73 8.04 27.93
N THR A 810 -29.08 8.12 29.22
CA THR A 810 -30.09 7.24 29.84
C THR A 810 -31.47 7.40 29.20
N GLN A 811 -31.79 8.56 28.61
CA GLN A 811 -33.01 8.79 27.85
C GLN A 811 -33.02 8.14 26.44
N CYS A 812 -31.89 7.63 25.95
CA CYS A 812 -31.76 7.05 24.61
C CYS A 812 -32.38 5.64 24.57
N LYS A 813 -33.71 5.53 24.65
CA LYS A 813 -34.45 4.24 24.75
C LYS A 813 -34.65 3.52 23.40
N ARG A 814 -33.83 3.86 22.39
CA ARG A 814 -33.92 3.39 21.00
C ARG A 814 -32.63 2.77 20.45
N ILE A 815 -31.64 2.52 21.31
CA ILE A 815 -30.33 1.95 20.96
C ILE A 815 -30.50 0.51 20.46
N GLU A 816 -29.79 0.18 19.38
CA GLU A 816 -29.71 -1.16 18.78
C GLU A 816 -28.35 -1.83 19.00
N ARG A 817 -27.26 -1.05 19.12
CA ARG A 817 -25.93 -1.55 19.48
C ARG A 817 -25.27 -0.64 20.52
N LEU A 818 -24.83 -1.22 21.62
CA LEU A 818 -24.12 -0.53 22.71
C LEU A 818 -22.77 -1.21 22.94
N THR A 819 -21.68 -0.45 22.88
CA THR A 819 -20.31 -0.93 23.11
C THR A 819 -19.62 -0.07 24.17
N LEU A 820 -19.21 -0.71 25.25
CA LEU A 820 -18.65 -0.12 26.48
C LEU A 820 -17.37 -0.86 26.92
N THR A 821 -16.63 -1.42 25.95
CA THR A 821 -15.39 -2.19 26.15
C THR A 821 -14.42 -1.44 27.05
N ASN A 822 -13.94 -2.09 28.12
CA ASN A 822 -12.92 -1.60 29.05
C ASN A 822 -13.23 -0.23 29.72
N CYS A 823 -14.50 0.19 29.79
CA CYS A 823 -14.93 1.45 30.44
C CYS A 823 -14.91 1.36 31.99
N SER A 824 -13.75 1.04 32.58
CA SER A 824 -13.59 0.54 33.97
C SER A 824 -14.21 1.37 35.11
N LYS A 825 -14.52 2.65 34.88
CA LYS A 825 -15.20 3.54 35.85
C LYS A 825 -16.74 3.44 35.81
N LEU A 826 -17.33 2.62 34.93
CA LEU A 826 -18.76 2.27 34.97
C LEU A 826 -19.08 1.23 36.04
N THR A 827 -20.26 1.37 36.64
CA THR A 827 -20.82 0.40 37.58
C THR A 827 -22.12 -0.20 37.05
N ASP A 828 -22.71 -1.13 37.81
CA ASP A 828 -24.03 -1.69 37.50
C ASP A 828 -25.08 -0.58 37.27
N LYS A 829 -24.97 0.56 37.95
CA LYS A 829 -25.91 1.67 37.78
C LYS A 829 -25.82 2.29 36.38
N GLY A 830 -24.64 2.76 35.98
CA GLY A 830 -24.46 3.45 34.69
C GLY A 830 -24.86 2.57 33.50
N VAL A 831 -24.56 1.26 33.55
CA VAL A 831 -24.97 0.33 32.49
C VAL A 831 -26.46 0.01 32.56
N SER A 832 -27.03 -0.19 33.75
CA SER A 832 -28.47 -0.46 33.93
C SER A 832 -29.35 0.70 33.45
N ASP A 833 -29.00 1.95 33.82
CA ASP A 833 -29.74 3.15 33.43
C ASP A 833 -29.75 3.34 31.88
N LEU A 834 -28.69 2.89 31.20
CA LEU A 834 -28.60 2.84 29.73
C LEU A 834 -29.47 1.75 29.09
N VAL A 835 -29.51 0.52 29.65
CA VAL A 835 -30.23 -0.61 29.04
C VAL A 835 -31.70 -0.73 29.48
N GLU A 836 -32.09 -0.11 30.59
CA GLU A 836 -33.49 -0.06 31.03
C GLU A 836 -34.36 0.59 29.93
N GLY A 837 -35.52 0.00 29.63
CA GLY A 837 -36.44 0.46 28.57
C GLY A 837 -35.96 0.23 27.13
N ASN A 838 -34.72 -0.20 26.88
CA ASN A 838 -34.14 -0.32 25.52
C ASN A 838 -34.59 -1.58 24.75
N ARG A 839 -35.89 -1.68 24.45
CA ARG A 839 -36.52 -2.83 23.76
C ARG A 839 -36.01 -3.09 22.33
N HIS A 840 -35.21 -2.18 21.78
CA HIS A 840 -34.60 -2.27 20.45
C HIS A 840 -33.18 -2.84 20.45
N LEU A 841 -32.57 -3.06 21.62
CA LEU A 841 -31.18 -3.49 21.73
C LEU A 841 -30.97 -4.86 21.08
N GLN A 842 -30.06 -4.92 20.11
CA GLN A 842 -29.68 -6.11 19.35
C GLN A 842 -28.25 -6.57 19.67
N ALA A 843 -27.35 -5.69 20.06
CA ALA A 843 -26.03 -6.08 20.54
C ALA A 843 -25.60 -5.27 21.76
N LEU A 844 -25.06 -5.96 22.76
CA LEU A 844 -24.43 -5.37 23.94
C LEU A 844 -23.01 -5.93 24.08
N ASP A 845 -22.03 -5.03 24.12
CA ASP A 845 -20.65 -5.33 24.47
C ASP A 845 -20.25 -4.53 25.72
N VAL A 846 -19.98 -5.25 26.81
CA VAL A 846 -19.58 -4.73 28.13
C VAL A 846 -18.30 -5.42 28.59
N SER A 847 -17.44 -5.82 27.65
CA SER A 847 -16.19 -6.53 27.93
C SER A 847 -15.27 -5.73 28.87
N ASP A 848 -14.58 -6.45 29.75
CA ASP A 848 -13.64 -5.95 30.76
C ASP A 848 -14.23 -5.02 31.84
N LEU A 849 -15.55 -4.89 31.91
CA LEU A 849 -16.27 -4.26 33.02
C LEU A 849 -16.36 -5.19 34.25
N ARG A 850 -15.20 -5.47 34.86
CA ARG A 850 -15.01 -6.34 36.04
C ARG A 850 -15.79 -5.90 37.29
N SER A 851 -16.31 -4.67 37.28
CA SER A 851 -17.16 -4.10 38.33
C SER A 851 -18.57 -4.69 38.35
N LEU A 852 -19.14 -5.01 37.16
CA LEU A 852 -20.52 -5.41 36.94
C LEU A 852 -20.88 -6.73 37.61
N THR A 853 -22.12 -6.84 38.04
CA THR A 853 -22.72 -8.00 38.70
C THR A 853 -23.95 -8.50 37.94
N ASP A 854 -24.61 -9.52 38.49
CA ASP A 854 -25.88 -10.03 37.99
C ASP A 854 -26.98 -8.97 37.86
N HIS A 855 -26.90 -7.85 38.60
CA HIS A 855 -27.89 -6.78 38.56
C HIS A 855 -28.11 -6.25 37.14
N THR A 856 -27.05 -5.83 36.44
CA THR A 856 -27.16 -5.33 35.06
C THR A 856 -27.76 -6.36 34.12
N LEU A 857 -27.40 -7.64 34.23
CA LEU A 857 -27.93 -8.67 33.35
C LEU A 857 -29.40 -9.03 33.62
N TYR A 858 -29.90 -8.88 34.86
CA TYR A 858 -31.34 -8.92 35.13
C TYR A 858 -32.08 -7.75 34.44
N VAL A 859 -31.52 -6.54 34.46
CA VAL A 859 -32.12 -5.39 33.76
C VAL A 859 -32.11 -5.62 32.24
N VAL A 860 -31.03 -6.15 31.67
CA VAL A 860 -30.96 -6.56 30.25
C VAL A 860 -32.03 -7.62 29.93
N ALA A 861 -32.15 -8.67 30.75
CA ALA A 861 -33.13 -9.74 30.55
C ALA A 861 -34.58 -9.23 30.54
N GLN A 862 -34.91 -8.27 31.41
CA GLN A 862 -36.26 -7.70 31.51
C GLN A 862 -36.57 -6.69 30.38
N ASN A 863 -35.56 -5.98 29.87
CA ASN A 863 -35.77 -4.82 28.98
C ASN A 863 -35.41 -5.05 27.51
N CYS A 864 -34.55 -6.03 27.19
CA CYS A 864 -33.91 -6.15 25.86
C CYS A 864 -34.28 -7.46 25.11
N PRO A 865 -35.57 -7.79 24.87
CA PRO A 865 -35.99 -9.08 24.30
C PRO A 865 -35.56 -9.32 22.84
N ARG A 866 -34.98 -8.31 22.17
CA ARG A 866 -34.45 -8.38 20.79
C ARG A 866 -32.94 -8.59 20.72
N LEU A 867 -32.29 -8.85 21.86
CA LEU A 867 -30.84 -9.04 21.93
C LEU A 867 -30.42 -10.25 21.08
N GLN A 868 -29.48 -10.02 20.16
CA GLN A 868 -28.91 -10.99 19.22
C GLN A 868 -27.42 -11.23 19.48
N GLY A 869 -26.70 -10.27 20.06
CA GLY A 869 -25.30 -10.37 20.44
C GLY A 869 -25.09 -9.95 21.88
N LEU A 870 -24.44 -10.80 22.67
CA LEU A 870 -23.99 -10.46 24.02
C LEU A 870 -22.51 -10.80 24.16
N ASN A 871 -21.70 -9.80 24.52
CA ASN A 871 -20.31 -9.97 24.89
C ASN A 871 -20.09 -9.40 26.29
N ILE A 872 -19.76 -10.29 27.23
CA ILE A 872 -19.46 -9.97 28.63
C ILE A 872 -18.08 -10.50 29.04
N THR A 873 -17.13 -10.50 28.10
CA THR A 873 -15.76 -10.97 28.33
C THR A 873 -15.18 -10.33 29.60
N ASN A 874 -14.54 -11.13 30.45
CA ASN A 874 -13.93 -10.74 31.73
C ASN A 874 -14.88 -10.08 32.76
N CYS A 875 -16.21 -10.21 32.64
CA CYS A 875 -17.18 -9.76 33.66
C CYS A 875 -17.25 -10.73 34.87
N ILE A 876 -16.15 -10.85 35.62
CA ILE A 876 -15.88 -11.90 36.62
C ILE A 876 -16.88 -12.04 37.79
N LYS A 877 -17.82 -11.11 38.01
CA LYS A 877 -18.86 -11.23 39.06
C LYS A 877 -20.24 -11.61 38.54
N VAL A 878 -20.40 -11.80 37.23
CA VAL A 878 -21.61 -12.40 36.65
C VAL A 878 -21.65 -13.88 37.01
N THR A 879 -22.84 -14.40 37.31
CA THR A 879 -23.11 -15.81 37.64
C THR A 879 -24.16 -16.43 36.71
N ASP A 880 -24.41 -17.72 36.87
CA ASP A 880 -25.46 -18.41 36.13
C ASP A 880 -26.85 -17.77 36.29
N ASP A 881 -27.24 -17.29 37.47
CA ASP A 881 -28.64 -16.93 37.73
C ASP A 881 -29.14 -15.77 36.85
N SER A 882 -28.29 -14.77 36.59
CA SER A 882 -28.63 -13.70 35.63
C SER A 882 -28.58 -14.18 34.18
N LEU A 883 -27.64 -15.07 33.83
CA LEU A 883 -27.55 -15.65 32.50
C LEU A 883 -28.73 -16.57 32.16
N LEU A 884 -29.30 -17.29 33.13
CA LEU A 884 -30.57 -18.01 32.95
C LEU A 884 -31.71 -17.05 32.62
N ALA A 885 -31.80 -15.92 33.33
CA ALA A 885 -32.80 -14.90 33.04
C ALA A 885 -32.60 -14.32 31.62
N VAL A 886 -31.36 -14.02 31.21
CA VAL A 886 -31.05 -13.58 29.85
C VAL A 886 -31.43 -14.65 28.82
N ALA A 887 -31.06 -15.91 28.99
CA ALA A 887 -31.39 -16.99 28.05
C ALA A 887 -32.92 -17.13 27.85
N GLN A 888 -33.70 -17.09 28.94
CA GLN A 888 -35.14 -17.31 28.89
C GLN A 888 -35.92 -16.16 28.24
N ASN A 889 -35.44 -14.91 28.37
CA ASN A 889 -36.10 -13.71 27.86
C ASN A 889 -35.53 -13.21 26.52
N CYS A 890 -34.21 -13.32 26.30
CA CYS A 890 -33.51 -12.85 25.10
C CYS A 890 -33.32 -13.97 24.06
N ARG A 891 -34.41 -14.64 23.66
CA ARG A 891 -34.39 -15.84 22.81
C ARG A 891 -33.87 -15.64 21.37
N GLN A 892 -33.52 -14.41 21.00
CA GLN A 892 -33.00 -14.05 19.67
C GLN A 892 -31.46 -14.08 19.60
N ILE A 893 -30.76 -14.47 20.67
CA ILE A 893 -29.29 -14.53 20.70
C ILE A 893 -28.75 -15.44 19.59
N LYS A 894 -27.82 -14.88 18.82
CA LYS A 894 -27.07 -15.48 17.70
C LYS A 894 -25.58 -15.54 17.99
N ARG A 895 -25.05 -14.59 18.76
CA ARG A 895 -23.63 -14.48 19.16
C ARG A 895 -23.53 -14.33 20.67
N LEU A 896 -22.77 -15.20 21.32
CA LEU A 896 -22.60 -15.20 22.78
C LEU A 896 -21.11 -15.35 23.12
N LYS A 897 -20.54 -14.37 23.83
CA LYS A 897 -19.15 -14.40 24.29
C LYS A 897 -19.08 -14.24 25.81
N LEU A 898 -18.58 -15.26 26.48
CA LEU A 898 -18.49 -15.40 27.93
C LEU A 898 -17.04 -15.57 28.41
N ASN A 899 -16.08 -15.16 27.58
CA ASN A 899 -14.65 -15.40 27.80
C ASN A 899 -14.20 -14.87 29.17
N GLY A 900 -13.50 -15.69 29.96
CA GLY A 900 -13.00 -15.30 31.29
C GLY A 900 -14.08 -15.06 32.36
N VAL A 901 -15.36 -15.38 32.11
CA VAL A 901 -16.42 -15.25 33.13
C VAL A 901 -16.38 -16.46 34.06
N SER A 902 -15.68 -16.31 35.20
CA SER A 902 -15.25 -17.42 36.06
C SER A 902 -16.37 -18.20 36.78
N ASN A 903 -17.57 -17.62 36.94
CA ASN A 903 -18.67 -18.22 37.73
C ASN A 903 -19.79 -18.81 36.85
N VAL A 904 -19.50 -19.07 35.57
CA VAL A 904 -20.43 -19.66 34.59
C VAL A 904 -20.27 -21.18 34.57
N THR A 905 -21.35 -21.90 34.81
CA THR A 905 -21.38 -23.38 34.78
C THR A 905 -22.26 -23.90 33.65
N ASP A 906 -22.30 -25.23 33.50
CA ASP A 906 -23.19 -25.92 32.56
C ASP A 906 -24.67 -25.46 32.64
N ARG A 907 -25.13 -25.01 33.80
CA ARG A 907 -26.53 -24.60 34.03
C ARG A 907 -26.99 -23.46 33.11
N SER A 908 -26.19 -22.41 32.96
CA SER A 908 -26.53 -21.29 32.07
C SER A 908 -26.29 -21.63 30.61
N ILE A 909 -25.20 -22.35 30.30
CA ILE A 909 -24.88 -22.78 28.93
C ILE A 909 -25.98 -23.68 28.35
N MET A 910 -26.48 -24.65 29.12
CA MET A 910 -27.62 -25.49 28.72
C MET A 910 -28.90 -24.67 28.57
N SER A 911 -29.16 -23.70 29.46
CA SER A 911 -30.30 -22.80 29.33
C SER A 911 -30.27 -21.97 28.03
N PHE A 912 -29.09 -21.54 27.57
CA PHE A 912 -28.93 -20.90 26.25
C PHE A 912 -29.14 -21.88 25.09
N ALA A 913 -28.62 -23.11 25.20
CA ALA A 913 -28.82 -24.16 24.20
C ALA A 913 -30.31 -24.46 23.96
N ASP A 914 -31.10 -24.55 25.03
CA ASP A 914 -32.53 -24.84 24.98
C ASP A 914 -33.38 -23.61 24.59
N SER A 915 -33.03 -22.41 25.07
CA SER A 915 -33.86 -21.20 24.91
C SER A 915 -33.53 -20.39 23.64
N CYS A 916 -32.31 -20.50 23.12
CA CYS A 916 -31.77 -19.68 22.03
C CYS A 916 -31.28 -20.55 20.84
N PRO A 917 -32.16 -21.29 20.14
CA PRO A 917 -31.77 -22.19 19.05
C PRO A 917 -31.18 -21.48 17.80
N ALA A 918 -31.18 -20.14 17.80
CA ALA A 918 -30.62 -19.31 16.74
C ALA A 918 -29.12 -19.02 16.88
N ILE A 919 -28.45 -19.52 17.94
CA ILE A 919 -27.02 -19.32 18.15
C ILE A 919 -26.19 -19.87 16.97
N LEU A 920 -25.35 -19.00 16.42
CA LEU A 920 -24.41 -19.25 15.33
C LEU A 920 -22.96 -19.26 15.81
N GLU A 921 -22.64 -18.48 16.84
CA GLU A 921 -21.29 -18.27 17.35
C GLU A 921 -21.33 -18.28 18.89
N ILE A 922 -20.53 -19.14 19.53
CA ILE A 922 -20.36 -19.17 20.98
C ILE A 922 -18.89 -19.27 21.37
N ASP A 923 -18.47 -18.41 22.31
CA ASP A 923 -17.10 -18.29 22.79
C ASP A 923 -17.09 -18.39 24.32
N LEU A 924 -16.49 -19.48 24.82
CA LEU A 924 -16.41 -19.86 26.24
C LEU A 924 -14.94 -19.95 26.70
N HIS A 925 -14.06 -19.11 26.18
CA HIS A 925 -12.64 -19.14 26.50
C HIS A 925 -12.42 -18.97 28.02
N ASP A 926 -11.60 -19.81 28.64
CA ASP A 926 -11.29 -19.82 30.08
C ASP A 926 -12.52 -19.93 31.03
N CYS A 927 -13.66 -20.44 30.55
CA CYS A 927 -14.84 -20.76 31.36
C CYS A 927 -14.63 -22.08 32.14
N LYS A 928 -13.77 -22.05 33.16
CA LYS A 928 -13.27 -23.24 33.88
C LYS A 928 -14.32 -24.16 34.53
N LEU A 929 -15.54 -23.68 34.78
CA LEU A 929 -16.63 -24.48 35.38
C LEU A 929 -17.61 -25.07 34.33
N VAL A 930 -17.33 -24.88 33.03
CA VAL A 930 -18.07 -25.51 31.93
C VAL A 930 -17.48 -26.89 31.65
N THR A 931 -18.35 -27.91 31.63
CA THR A 931 -17.96 -29.31 31.51
C THR A 931 -18.63 -29.98 30.30
N SER A 932 -18.30 -31.25 30.05
CA SER A 932 -18.70 -31.97 28.83
C SER A 932 -20.21 -32.05 28.51
N PRO A 933 -21.15 -32.16 29.46
CA PRO A 933 -22.58 -32.24 29.17
C PRO A 933 -23.15 -30.99 28.50
N SER A 934 -22.72 -29.78 28.88
CA SER A 934 -23.23 -28.56 28.24
C SER A 934 -22.77 -28.43 26.79
N VAL A 935 -21.52 -28.82 26.49
CA VAL A 935 -20.99 -28.92 25.12
C VAL A 935 -21.79 -29.92 24.28
N THR A 936 -22.13 -31.08 24.87
CA THR A 936 -23.00 -32.08 24.24
C THR A 936 -24.37 -31.49 23.91
N THR A 937 -24.97 -30.75 24.84
CA THR A 937 -26.27 -30.10 24.68
C THR A 937 -26.24 -29.03 23.60
N LEU A 938 -25.23 -28.13 23.61
CA LEU A 938 -25.01 -27.12 22.59
C LEU A 938 -24.95 -27.75 21.19
N LEU A 939 -24.12 -28.78 21.01
CA LEU A 939 -23.98 -29.46 19.72
C LEU A 939 -25.27 -30.18 19.30
N THR A 940 -25.97 -30.82 20.25
CA THR A 940 -27.22 -31.57 19.98
C THR A 940 -28.37 -30.66 19.53
N THR A 941 -28.46 -29.46 20.12
CA THR A 941 -29.55 -28.49 19.91
C THR A 941 -29.27 -27.50 18.78
N LEU A 942 -28.08 -26.88 18.75
CA LEU A 942 -27.75 -25.73 17.90
C LEU A 942 -27.33 -26.13 16.48
N ARG A 943 -28.29 -26.60 15.67
CA ARG A 943 -28.04 -27.12 14.30
C ARG A 943 -27.42 -26.11 13.31
N HIS A 944 -27.50 -24.82 13.62
CA HIS A 944 -26.93 -23.74 12.81
C HIS A 944 -25.60 -23.18 13.33
N LEU A 945 -25.05 -23.74 14.41
CA LEU A 945 -23.78 -23.35 14.99
C LEU A 945 -22.65 -23.41 13.95
N ARG A 946 -21.91 -22.32 13.82
CA ARG A 946 -20.81 -22.10 12.87
C ARG A 946 -19.45 -22.07 13.57
N GLU A 947 -19.43 -21.55 14.79
CA GLU A 947 -18.22 -21.31 15.58
C GLU A 947 -18.46 -21.69 17.04
N LEU A 948 -17.60 -22.56 17.56
CA LEU A 948 -17.58 -23.03 18.93
C LEU A 948 -16.15 -22.92 19.46
N ARG A 949 -15.92 -22.09 20.47
CA ARG A 949 -14.62 -21.93 21.12
C ARG A 949 -14.73 -22.30 22.59
N LEU A 950 -13.83 -23.19 23.00
CA LEU A 950 -13.79 -23.84 24.31
C LEU A 950 -12.36 -23.81 24.88
N ALA A 951 -11.52 -22.92 24.36
CA ALA A 951 -10.14 -22.80 24.76
C ALA A 951 -10.00 -22.59 26.29
N HIS A 952 -9.04 -23.26 26.91
CA HIS A 952 -8.77 -23.25 28.36
C HIS A 952 -9.88 -23.81 29.27
N CYS A 953 -10.89 -24.52 28.74
CA CYS A 953 -11.87 -25.27 29.54
C CYS A 953 -11.34 -26.68 29.90
N SER A 954 -10.73 -26.84 31.08
CA SER A 954 -10.05 -28.09 31.50
C SER A 954 -10.97 -29.31 31.67
N GLU A 955 -12.23 -29.09 32.04
CA GLU A 955 -13.20 -30.16 32.36
C GLU A 955 -13.86 -30.79 31.12
N ILE A 956 -13.52 -30.31 29.93
CA ILE A 956 -13.98 -30.87 28.66
C ILE A 956 -13.14 -32.09 28.29
N ASN A 957 -13.82 -33.21 28.06
CA ASN A 957 -13.23 -34.51 27.76
C ASN A 957 -14.02 -35.23 26.65
N ASP A 958 -13.61 -36.43 26.28
CA ASP A 958 -14.18 -37.16 25.14
C ASP A 958 -15.71 -37.37 25.20
N SER A 959 -16.28 -37.44 26.41
CA SER A 959 -17.74 -37.60 26.58
C SER A 959 -18.57 -36.49 25.95
N ALA A 960 -18.01 -35.28 25.80
CA ALA A 960 -18.65 -34.14 25.13
C ALA A 960 -19.03 -34.43 23.67
N PHE A 961 -18.30 -35.34 23.02
CA PHE A 961 -18.45 -35.68 21.61
C PHE A 961 -18.95 -37.10 21.40
N LEU A 962 -18.49 -38.07 22.20
CA LEU A 962 -18.87 -39.47 22.07
C LEU A 962 -20.35 -39.75 22.39
N THR A 963 -20.99 -38.90 23.19
CA THR A 963 -22.42 -39.00 23.52
C THR A 963 -23.34 -38.45 22.43
N LEU A 964 -22.81 -37.79 21.40
CA LEU A 964 -23.61 -37.22 20.31
C LEU A 964 -24.27 -38.33 19.46
N PRO A 965 -25.56 -38.21 19.07
CA PRO A 965 -26.26 -39.24 18.28
C PRO A 965 -25.56 -39.59 16.97
N GLU A 966 -25.35 -40.87 16.67
CA GLU A 966 -24.46 -41.34 15.57
C GLU A 966 -24.74 -40.69 14.20
N HIS A 967 -26.03 -40.50 13.86
CA HIS A 967 -26.47 -39.91 12.58
C HIS A 967 -26.43 -38.38 12.53
N MET A 968 -25.97 -37.71 13.59
CA MET A 968 -25.93 -36.25 13.67
C MET A 968 -24.74 -35.67 12.90
N ILE A 969 -25.06 -34.74 11.97
CA ILE A 969 -24.09 -34.01 11.15
C ILE A 969 -24.26 -32.49 11.38
N PHE A 970 -23.15 -31.79 11.54
CA PHE A 970 -23.04 -30.34 11.74
C PHE A 970 -22.60 -29.66 10.44
N ASP A 971 -23.52 -29.61 9.46
CA ASP A 971 -23.26 -29.00 8.15
C ASP A 971 -22.91 -27.50 8.21
N SER A 972 -23.22 -26.82 9.32
CA SER A 972 -22.96 -25.39 9.56
C SER A 972 -21.61 -25.11 10.22
N LEU A 973 -21.05 -26.06 10.98
CA LEU A 973 -19.87 -25.83 11.81
C LEU A 973 -18.60 -25.67 10.95
N ARG A 974 -17.83 -24.60 11.19
CA ARG A 974 -16.62 -24.25 10.44
C ARG A 974 -15.39 -24.06 11.32
N ILE A 975 -15.60 -23.57 12.54
CA ILE A 975 -14.54 -23.24 13.49
C ILE A 975 -14.82 -24.00 14.78
N LEU A 976 -13.85 -24.81 15.22
CA LEU A 976 -13.83 -25.46 16.52
C LEU A 976 -12.47 -25.22 17.17
N ASP A 977 -12.47 -24.62 18.36
CA ASP A 977 -11.28 -24.37 19.16
C ASP A 977 -11.37 -25.10 20.50
N LEU A 978 -10.45 -26.04 20.71
CA LEU A 978 -10.29 -26.87 21.90
C LEU A 978 -8.91 -26.66 22.54
N THR A 979 -8.29 -25.50 22.35
CA THR A 979 -6.98 -25.18 22.93
C THR A 979 -6.97 -25.46 24.44
N ALA A 980 -5.97 -26.20 24.93
CA ALA A 980 -5.82 -26.59 26.34
C ALA A 980 -7.01 -27.37 26.95
N CYS A 981 -7.89 -27.97 26.13
CA CYS A 981 -8.85 -28.99 26.59
C CYS A 981 -8.11 -30.32 26.80
N GLU A 982 -7.27 -30.41 27.84
CA GLU A 982 -6.26 -31.47 27.97
C GLU A 982 -6.83 -32.89 28.01
N ASN A 983 -8.09 -33.07 28.43
CA ASN A 983 -8.74 -34.36 28.56
C ASN A 983 -9.39 -34.87 27.24
N VAL A 984 -9.23 -34.14 26.13
CA VAL A 984 -9.67 -34.55 24.78
C VAL A 984 -8.59 -35.43 24.12
N LYS A 985 -9.03 -36.58 23.57
CA LYS A 985 -8.19 -37.64 22.99
C LYS A 985 -8.69 -38.02 21.58
N ASP A 986 -8.10 -39.07 21.01
CA ASP A 986 -8.35 -39.48 19.62
C ASP A 986 -9.81 -39.85 19.31
N ASP A 987 -10.52 -40.49 20.24
CA ASP A 987 -11.90 -40.92 20.00
C ASP A 987 -12.85 -39.73 19.81
N ALA A 988 -12.64 -38.64 20.56
CA ALA A 988 -13.35 -37.38 20.34
C ALA A 988 -13.04 -36.77 18.97
N VAL A 989 -11.77 -36.70 18.56
CA VAL A 989 -11.41 -36.11 17.26
C VAL A 989 -11.98 -36.93 16.09
N VAL A 990 -11.93 -38.26 16.18
CA VAL A 990 -12.60 -39.17 15.22
C VAL A 990 -14.09 -38.84 15.12
N ARG A 991 -14.76 -38.67 16.26
CA ARG A 991 -16.19 -38.38 16.34
C ARG A 991 -16.56 -36.97 15.85
N ILE A 992 -15.74 -35.97 16.16
CA ILE A 992 -15.84 -34.58 15.70
C ILE A 992 -15.76 -34.53 14.18
N VAL A 993 -14.75 -35.16 13.57
CA VAL A 993 -14.56 -35.13 12.10
C VAL A 993 -15.70 -35.84 11.37
N HIS A 994 -16.23 -36.94 11.94
CA HIS A 994 -17.43 -37.59 11.41
C HIS A 994 -18.68 -36.69 11.53
N ALA A 995 -18.85 -36.00 12.66
CA ALA A 995 -19.98 -35.11 12.89
C ALA A 995 -19.91 -33.84 12.02
N ALA A 996 -18.72 -33.24 11.86
CA ALA A 996 -18.54 -31.94 11.23
C ALA A 996 -17.60 -32.01 10.01
N PRO A 997 -18.01 -32.69 8.91
CA PRO A 997 -17.15 -32.94 7.75
C PRO A 997 -16.77 -31.67 6.96
N ARG A 998 -17.40 -30.53 7.28
CA ARG A 998 -17.18 -29.21 6.68
C ARG A 998 -16.34 -28.27 7.56
N LEU A 999 -15.72 -28.77 8.63
CA LEU A 999 -14.76 -27.99 9.43
C LEU A 999 -13.63 -27.42 8.56
N ARG A 1000 -13.26 -26.18 8.88
CA ARG A 1000 -12.29 -25.37 8.14
C ARG A 1000 -11.13 -24.94 9.02
N ASN A 1001 -11.42 -24.56 10.26
CA ASN A 1001 -10.45 -24.25 11.29
C ASN A 1001 -10.64 -25.23 12.44
N LEU A 1002 -9.60 -25.98 12.79
CA LEU A 1002 -9.59 -26.90 13.92
C LEU A 1002 -8.37 -26.61 14.79
N VAL A 1003 -8.60 -26.20 16.04
CA VAL A 1003 -7.55 -25.84 17.01
C VAL A 1003 -7.56 -26.90 18.11
N LEU A 1004 -6.47 -27.66 18.24
CA LEU A 1004 -6.25 -28.70 19.26
C LEU A 1004 -4.96 -28.41 20.04
N ALA A 1005 -4.55 -27.15 20.11
CA ALA A 1005 -3.31 -26.76 20.79
C ALA A 1005 -3.33 -27.23 22.25
N LYS A 1006 -2.19 -27.70 22.78
CA LYS A 1006 -2.06 -28.20 24.17
C LYS A 1006 -2.94 -29.42 24.53
N CYS A 1007 -3.58 -30.08 23.57
CA CYS A 1007 -4.27 -31.35 23.78
C CYS A 1007 -3.25 -32.52 23.80
N ARG A 1008 -2.63 -32.77 24.96
CA ARG A 1008 -1.42 -33.62 25.09
C ARG A 1008 -1.62 -35.10 24.71
N PHE A 1009 -2.85 -35.61 24.73
CA PHE A 1009 -3.17 -37.01 24.40
C PHE A 1009 -3.53 -37.25 22.92
N ILE A 1010 -3.47 -36.23 22.07
CA ILE A 1010 -3.70 -36.35 20.62
C ILE A 1010 -2.54 -37.11 19.95
N THR A 1011 -2.86 -38.15 19.17
CA THR A 1011 -1.88 -38.98 18.46
C THR A 1011 -2.09 -38.96 16.94
N ASP A 1012 -1.27 -39.71 16.21
CA ASP A 1012 -1.41 -39.97 14.78
C ASP A 1012 -2.83 -40.42 14.37
N ARG A 1013 -3.56 -41.11 15.25
CA ARG A 1013 -4.94 -41.56 15.00
C ARG A 1013 -5.91 -40.38 14.81
N SER A 1014 -5.79 -39.32 15.63
CA SER A 1014 -6.52 -38.06 15.44
C SER A 1014 -6.20 -37.44 14.08
N VAL A 1015 -4.93 -37.34 13.74
CA VAL A 1015 -4.48 -36.69 12.50
C VAL A 1015 -4.99 -37.47 11.27
N GLN A 1016 -4.94 -38.81 11.32
CA GLN A 1016 -5.53 -39.67 10.29
C GLN A 1016 -7.05 -39.49 10.16
N ALA A 1017 -7.76 -39.21 11.26
CA ALA A 1017 -9.17 -38.83 11.18
C ALA A 1017 -9.35 -37.47 10.50
N ILE A 1018 -8.57 -36.45 10.90
CA ILE A 1018 -8.58 -35.08 10.34
C ILE A 1018 -8.37 -35.08 8.82
N CYS A 1019 -7.58 -36.02 8.27
CA CYS A 1019 -7.42 -36.20 6.82
C CYS A 1019 -8.76 -36.30 6.05
N ARG A 1020 -9.83 -36.80 6.69
CA ARG A 1020 -11.17 -36.93 6.08
C ARG A 1020 -11.85 -35.59 5.77
N LEU A 1021 -11.40 -34.48 6.38
CA LEU A 1021 -11.87 -33.13 6.04
C LEU A 1021 -11.39 -32.66 4.66
N GLY A 1022 -10.28 -33.22 4.17
CA GLY A 1022 -9.73 -33.00 2.83
C GLY A 1022 -9.66 -31.52 2.42
N LYS A 1023 -10.38 -31.15 1.35
CA LYS A 1023 -10.39 -29.79 0.78
C LYS A 1023 -11.07 -28.72 1.64
N ASN A 1024 -11.72 -29.08 2.76
CA ASN A 1024 -12.42 -28.12 3.61
C ASN A 1024 -11.48 -27.46 4.64
N LEU A 1025 -10.46 -28.20 5.09
CA LEU A 1025 -9.50 -27.75 6.10
C LEU A 1025 -8.55 -26.70 5.53
N HIS A 1026 -8.50 -25.53 6.16
CA HIS A 1026 -7.63 -24.41 5.78
C HIS A 1026 -6.70 -23.96 6.92
N TYR A 1027 -7.10 -24.17 8.17
CA TYR A 1027 -6.34 -23.84 9.37
C TYR A 1027 -6.35 -25.05 10.31
N VAL A 1028 -5.18 -25.46 10.79
CA VAL A 1028 -5.07 -26.51 11.81
C VAL A 1028 -3.96 -26.17 12.81
N HIS A 1029 -4.25 -26.25 14.11
CA HIS A 1029 -3.27 -26.00 15.16
C HIS A 1029 -3.14 -27.23 16.04
N LEU A 1030 -1.94 -27.82 16.06
CA LEU A 1030 -1.59 -29.05 16.77
C LEU A 1030 -0.40 -28.83 17.73
N GLY A 1031 0.08 -27.58 17.90
CA GLY A 1031 1.12 -27.26 18.86
C GLY A 1031 0.89 -27.86 20.26
N HIS A 1032 1.95 -28.36 20.88
CA HIS A 1032 2.01 -29.15 22.12
C HIS A 1032 1.38 -30.56 22.08
N CYS A 1033 0.96 -31.07 20.91
CA CYS A 1033 0.56 -32.47 20.73
C CYS A 1033 1.78 -33.37 20.48
N SER A 1034 2.58 -33.61 21.52
CA SER A 1034 3.91 -34.25 21.44
C SER A 1034 3.94 -35.72 20.99
N ASN A 1035 2.77 -36.37 20.82
CA ASN A 1035 2.65 -37.75 20.36
C ASN A 1035 2.48 -37.90 18.84
N ILE A 1036 2.38 -36.79 18.09
CA ILE A 1036 2.25 -36.80 16.62
C ILE A 1036 3.61 -37.05 15.94
N THR A 1037 3.65 -37.96 14.96
CA THR A 1037 4.85 -38.33 14.20
C THR A 1037 4.83 -37.81 12.75
N ASP A 1038 5.97 -37.94 12.06
CA ASP A 1038 6.08 -37.60 10.63
C ASP A 1038 5.06 -38.32 9.75
N SER A 1039 4.71 -39.57 10.05
CA SER A 1039 3.76 -40.37 9.25
C SER A 1039 2.39 -39.70 9.17
N ALA A 1040 1.91 -39.20 10.32
CA ALA A 1040 0.65 -38.50 10.43
C ALA A 1040 0.64 -37.15 9.69
N VAL A 1041 1.67 -36.31 9.90
CA VAL A 1041 1.78 -35.02 9.21
C VAL A 1041 1.88 -35.22 7.69
N ILE A 1042 2.66 -36.21 7.25
CA ILE A 1042 2.78 -36.54 5.82
C ILE A 1042 1.42 -36.98 5.22
N GLN A 1043 0.65 -37.80 5.94
CA GLN A 1043 -0.69 -38.22 5.50
C GLN A 1043 -1.69 -37.03 5.47
N LEU A 1044 -1.62 -36.15 6.47
CA LEU A 1044 -2.44 -34.94 6.56
C LEU A 1044 -2.22 -34.04 5.35
N ILE A 1045 -0.96 -33.78 4.99
CA ILE A 1045 -0.63 -32.88 3.88
C ILE A 1045 -1.04 -33.46 2.52
N LYS A 1046 -0.88 -34.78 2.32
CA LYS A 1046 -1.36 -35.46 1.12
C LYS A 1046 -2.88 -35.37 0.95
N SER A 1047 -3.64 -35.36 2.05
CA SER A 1047 -5.10 -35.37 2.07
C SER A 1047 -5.71 -33.96 2.06
N CYS A 1048 -5.11 -33.01 2.77
CA CYS A 1048 -5.63 -31.67 3.06
C CYS A 1048 -4.81 -30.57 2.34
N ASN A 1049 -4.68 -30.67 1.01
CA ASN A 1049 -3.83 -29.79 0.19
C ASN A 1049 -4.22 -28.29 0.14
N ARG A 1050 -5.30 -27.88 0.82
CA ARG A 1050 -5.75 -26.47 0.93
C ARG A 1050 -5.38 -25.79 2.24
N ILE A 1051 -4.65 -26.47 3.13
CA ILE A 1051 -4.09 -25.87 4.35
C ILE A 1051 -3.28 -24.62 3.99
N ARG A 1052 -3.57 -23.52 4.69
CA ARG A 1052 -2.88 -22.23 4.58
C ARG A 1052 -2.15 -21.85 5.87
N TYR A 1053 -2.60 -22.41 7.00
CA TYR A 1053 -2.11 -22.15 8.34
C TYR A 1053 -1.94 -23.49 9.05
N ILE A 1054 -0.73 -23.78 9.50
CA ILE A 1054 -0.45 -24.95 10.34
C ILE A 1054 0.53 -24.62 11.44
N ASP A 1055 0.17 -24.94 12.68
CA ASP A 1055 1.06 -24.84 13.84
C ASP A 1055 1.29 -26.23 14.44
N LEU A 1056 2.56 -26.58 14.61
CA LEU A 1056 3.08 -27.84 15.12
C LEU A 1056 4.11 -27.59 16.24
N ALA A 1057 4.06 -26.45 16.93
CA ALA A 1057 4.98 -26.11 18.01
C ALA A 1057 5.12 -27.25 19.05
N CYS A 1058 6.28 -27.46 19.65
CA CYS A 1058 6.55 -28.50 20.67
C CYS A 1058 6.16 -29.94 20.26
N CYS A 1059 6.01 -30.24 18.97
CA CYS A 1059 5.77 -31.59 18.46
C CYS A 1059 7.12 -32.30 18.27
N ASN A 1060 7.74 -32.69 19.38
CA ASN A 1060 9.14 -33.13 19.44
C ASN A 1060 9.48 -34.43 18.66
N ARG A 1061 8.48 -35.13 18.12
CA ARG A 1061 8.66 -36.34 17.29
C ARG A 1061 8.63 -36.06 15.78
N LEU A 1062 8.52 -34.80 15.37
CA LEU A 1062 8.59 -34.38 13.97
C LEU A 1062 10.04 -34.10 13.57
N THR A 1063 10.44 -34.63 12.41
CA THR A 1063 11.77 -34.45 11.84
C THR A 1063 11.69 -33.63 10.54
N ASP A 1064 12.83 -33.50 9.84
CA ASP A 1064 12.89 -32.90 8.50
C ASP A 1064 11.89 -33.50 7.50
N ALA A 1065 11.48 -34.77 7.67
CA ALA A 1065 10.54 -35.45 6.78
C ALA A 1065 9.14 -34.78 6.78
N SER A 1066 8.64 -34.34 7.94
CA SER A 1066 7.40 -33.56 8.02
C SER A 1066 7.52 -32.24 7.27
N VAL A 1067 8.60 -31.50 7.48
CA VAL A 1067 8.76 -30.14 6.94
C VAL A 1067 8.97 -30.17 5.43
N GLN A 1068 9.71 -31.16 4.92
CA GLN A 1068 9.83 -31.42 3.48
C GLN A 1068 8.47 -31.69 2.82
N GLN A 1069 7.58 -32.45 3.46
CA GLN A 1069 6.23 -32.64 2.92
C GLN A 1069 5.38 -31.38 3.06
N LEU A 1070 5.49 -30.63 4.18
CA LEU A 1070 4.78 -29.35 4.39
C LEU A 1070 5.11 -28.31 3.30
N ALA A 1071 6.37 -28.25 2.86
CA ALA A 1071 6.80 -27.38 1.77
C ALA A 1071 6.05 -27.63 0.44
N THR A 1072 5.49 -28.83 0.23
CA THR A 1072 4.71 -29.14 -1.00
C THR A 1072 3.29 -28.55 -1.01
N LEU A 1073 2.84 -27.88 0.05
CA LEU A 1073 1.51 -27.26 0.12
C LEU A 1073 1.41 -25.98 -0.76
N PRO A 1074 0.58 -25.95 -1.82
CA PRO A 1074 0.57 -24.84 -2.78
C PRO A 1074 -0.01 -23.53 -2.22
N LYS A 1075 -0.70 -23.56 -1.07
CA LYS A 1075 -1.37 -22.39 -0.46
C LYS A 1075 -0.91 -22.10 0.97
N LEU A 1076 0.20 -22.68 1.41
CA LEU A 1076 0.75 -22.46 2.75
C LEU A 1076 1.25 -21.01 2.89
N ARG A 1077 0.71 -20.29 3.89
CA ARG A 1077 1.04 -18.88 4.19
C ARG A 1077 1.66 -18.72 5.57
N ARG A 1078 1.28 -19.54 6.56
CA ARG A 1078 1.90 -19.49 7.90
C ARG A 1078 2.22 -20.88 8.41
N ILE A 1079 3.40 -21.01 9.02
CA ILE A 1079 3.89 -22.23 9.65
C ILE A 1079 4.49 -21.92 11.03
N GLY A 1080 4.13 -22.72 12.03
CA GLY A 1080 4.72 -22.69 13.37
C GLY A 1080 5.39 -24.02 13.72
N LEU A 1081 6.67 -23.97 14.09
CA LEU A 1081 7.51 -25.12 14.48
C LEU A 1081 8.31 -24.82 15.76
N VAL A 1082 7.83 -23.87 16.58
CA VAL A 1082 8.49 -23.43 17.82
C VAL A 1082 8.85 -24.63 18.71
N LYS A 1083 10.09 -24.73 19.18
CA LYS A 1083 10.63 -25.84 20.00
C LYS A 1083 10.60 -27.24 19.34
N CYS A 1084 10.44 -27.37 18.03
CA CYS A 1084 10.61 -28.66 17.34
C CYS A 1084 12.10 -29.02 17.21
N GLN A 1085 12.66 -29.68 18.23
CA GLN A 1085 14.11 -29.88 18.36
C GLN A 1085 14.77 -30.77 17.28
N ALA A 1086 14.00 -31.64 16.62
CA ALA A 1086 14.52 -32.58 15.61
C ALA A 1086 14.43 -32.05 14.17
N ILE A 1087 14.16 -30.75 13.97
CA ILE A 1087 14.28 -30.08 12.67
C ILE A 1087 15.70 -29.52 12.51
N SER A 1088 16.26 -29.65 11.31
CA SER A 1088 17.58 -29.13 10.96
C SER A 1088 17.50 -28.08 9.85
N ASN A 1089 18.65 -27.57 9.43
CA ASN A 1089 18.79 -26.77 8.20
C ASN A 1089 18.08 -27.39 6.99
N ARG A 1090 17.97 -28.72 6.89
CA ARG A 1090 17.31 -29.42 5.76
C ARG A 1090 15.80 -29.15 5.72
N SER A 1091 15.13 -28.99 6.86
CA SER A 1091 13.73 -28.55 6.94
C SER A 1091 13.55 -27.18 6.29
N ILE A 1092 14.43 -26.25 6.64
CA ILE A 1092 14.33 -24.85 6.25
C ILE A 1092 14.71 -24.66 4.78
N LEU A 1093 15.73 -25.37 4.29
CA LEU A 1093 16.07 -25.43 2.86
C LEU A 1093 14.92 -26.00 2.02
N ALA A 1094 14.14 -26.96 2.54
CA ALA A 1094 12.97 -27.46 1.83
C ALA A 1094 11.81 -26.44 1.78
N LEU A 1095 11.64 -25.61 2.82
CA LEU A 1095 10.68 -24.50 2.81
C LEU A 1095 11.12 -23.36 1.87
N ALA A 1096 12.43 -23.18 1.69
CA ALA A 1096 13.01 -22.27 0.69
C ALA A 1096 12.85 -22.80 -0.75
N HIS A 1097 13.06 -24.10 -0.96
CA HIS A 1097 13.07 -24.76 -2.26
C HIS A 1097 12.04 -25.90 -2.30
N PRO A 1098 10.73 -25.60 -2.41
CA PRO A 1098 9.68 -26.60 -2.35
C PRO A 1098 9.75 -27.58 -3.53
N PRO A 1099 9.85 -28.91 -3.28
CA PRO A 1099 10.08 -29.87 -4.36
C PRO A 1099 8.80 -30.25 -5.10
N ARG A 1100 8.46 -29.54 -6.21
CA ARG A 1100 7.67 -30.08 -7.34
C ARG A 1100 7.50 -29.18 -8.59
N ALA A 1101 7.75 -29.80 -9.74
CA ALA A 1101 7.12 -29.61 -11.06
C ALA A 1101 7.24 -28.25 -11.80
N ASN A 1102 8.25 -28.19 -12.67
CA ASN A 1102 8.26 -27.55 -14.01
C ASN A 1102 7.99 -26.04 -14.16
N HIS A 1103 7.74 -25.26 -13.11
CA HIS A 1103 7.81 -23.80 -13.15
C HIS A 1103 8.39 -23.23 -11.84
N PRO A 1104 9.12 -22.09 -11.89
CA PRO A 1104 9.68 -21.43 -10.71
C PRO A 1104 8.59 -20.72 -9.89
N THR A 1105 7.75 -21.49 -9.20
CA THR A 1105 6.69 -20.93 -8.34
C THR A 1105 7.27 -20.43 -7.02
N VAL A 1106 7.24 -19.11 -6.84
CA VAL A 1106 7.68 -18.40 -5.63
C VAL A 1106 6.90 -18.88 -4.39
N SER A 1107 7.60 -19.08 -3.27
CA SER A 1107 6.97 -19.54 -2.01
C SER A 1107 5.91 -18.56 -1.48
N ASN A 1108 4.76 -19.11 -1.08
CA ASN A 1108 3.62 -18.36 -0.54
C ASN A 1108 3.73 -18.02 0.96
N LEU A 1109 4.86 -18.36 1.60
CA LEU A 1109 5.07 -18.13 3.03
C LEU A 1109 5.15 -16.65 3.39
N GLU A 1110 4.33 -16.25 4.36
CA GLU A 1110 4.23 -14.90 4.91
C GLU A 1110 4.71 -14.81 6.36
N ARG A 1111 4.49 -15.86 7.16
CA ARG A 1111 4.91 -15.90 8.57
C ARG A 1111 5.49 -17.27 8.93
N VAL A 1112 6.70 -17.27 9.51
CA VAL A 1112 7.43 -18.47 9.90
C VAL A 1112 7.89 -18.33 11.35
N HIS A 1113 7.46 -19.24 12.22
CA HIS A 1113 7.83 -19.25 13.64
C HIS A 1113 8.72 -20.45 13.96
N LEU A 1114 10.00 -20.19 14.27
CA LEU A 1114 11.08 -21.17 14.48
C LEU A 1114 11.79 -20.97 15.83
N SER A 1115 11.14 -20.30 16.77
CA SER A 1115 11.70 -19.99 18.09
C SER A 1115 12.17 -21.26 18.81
N TYR A 1116 13.33 -21.24 19.44
CA TYR A 1116 13.98 -22.36 20.14
C TYR A 1116 14.28 -23.61 19.27
N CYS A 1117 14.30 -23.48 17.94
CA CYS A 1117 14.85 -24.50 17.05
C CYS A 1117 16.38 -24.35 17.00
N ILE A 1118 17.06 -24.85 18.03
CA ILE A 1118 18.49 -24.58 18.30
C ILE A 1118 19.47 -25.08 17.22
N GLY A 1119 19.05 -26.00 16.34
CA GLY A 1119 19.89 -26.57 15.28
C GLY A 1119 19.91 -25.78 13.96
N LEU A 1120 19.43 -24.54 13.95
CA LEU A 1120 19.34 -23.71 12.74
C LEU A 1120 20.54 -22.76 12.61
N THR A 1121 21.17 -22.75 11.43
CA THR A 1121 22.28 -21.83 11.08
C THR A 1121 21.87 -20.82 10.01
N MET A 1122 22.73 -19.81 9.82
CA MET A 1122 22.61 -18.79 8.78
C MET A 1122 22.39 -19.37 7.38
N ASP A 1123 23.07 -20.47 7.06
CA ASP A 1123 23.04 -21.16 5.76
C ASP A 1123 21.65 -21.69 5.39
N SER A 1124 20.75 -21.79 6.36
CA SER A 1124 19.36 -22.22 6.12
C SER A 1124 18.38 -21.06 6.10
N ILE A 1125 18.52 -20.12 7.04
CA ILE A 1125 17.63 -18.95 7.15
C ILE A 1125 17.83 -17.97 5.99
N ARG A 1126 19.05 -17.86 5.46
CA ARG A 1126 19.33 -17.01 4.31
C ARG A 1126 18.59 -17.49 3.04
N PRO A 1127 18.72 -18.76 2.58
CA PRO A 1127 17.88 -19.29 1.51
C PRO A 1127 16.38 -19.15 1.79
N LEU A 1128 15.92 -19.37 3.03
CA LEU A 1128 14.50 -19.18 3.39
C LEU A 1128 14.04 -17.75 3.11
N ILE A 1129 14.76 -16.75 3.62
CA ILE A 1129 14.40 -15.34 3.47
C ILE A 1129 14.52 -14.90 1.99
N ASN A 1130 15.49 -15.42 1.25
CA ASN A 1130 15.70 -15.09 -0.16
C ASN A 1130 14.60 -15.68 -1.07
N ASN A 1131 14.24 -16.96 -0.89
CA ASN A 1131 13.26 -17.66 -1.73
C ASN A 1131 11.80 -17.50 -1.26
N CYS A 1132 11.57 -16.90 -0.08
CA CYS A 1132 10.24 -16.51 0.41
C CYS A 1132 10.07 -14.96 0.42
N PRO A 1133 9.88 -14.30 -0.74
CA PRO A 1133 9.81 -12.83 -0.83
C PRO A 1133 8.56 -12.23 -0.17
N ARG A 1134 7.52 -13.04 0.10
CA ARG A 1134 6.31 -12.64 0.86
C ARG A 1134 6.48 -12.73 2.38
N LEU A 1135 7.61 -13.22 2.88
CA LEU A 1135 7.89 -13.38 4.31
C LEU A 1135 7.94 -12.00 4.98
N THR A 1136 6.95 -11.71 5.83
CA THR A 1136 6.80 -10.47 6.60
C THR A 1136 6.97 -10.67 8.10
N HIS A 1137 7.10 -11.92 8.55
CA HIS A 1137 7.38 -12.24 9.94
C HIS A 1137 8.25 -13.50 10.07
N LEU A 1138 9.35 -13.38 10.80
CA LEU A 1138 10.24 -14.49 11.13
C LEU A 1138 10.58 -14.41 12.63
N SER A 1139 10.28 -15.46 13.38
CA SER A 1139 10.67 -15.57 14.79
C SER A 1139 11.75 -16.63 14.99
N LEU A 1140 12.88 -16.21 15.56
CA LEU A 1140 14.06 -17.01 15.89
C LEU A 1140 14.47 -16.84 17.37
N THR A 1141 13.55 -16.34 18.21
CA THR A 1141 13.71 -16.21 19.68
C THR A 1141 14.29 -17.49 20.29
N GLY A 1142 15.40 -17.36 21.02
CA GLY A 1142 16.09 -18.50 21.63
C GLY A 1142 16.82 -19.45 20.67
N VAL A 1143 17.13 -19.03 19.44
CA VAL A 1143 18.06 -19.73 18.53
C VAL A 1143 19.44 -19.06 18.65
N PRO A 1144 20.48 -19.72 19.22
CA PRO A 1144 21.72 -19.06 19.62
C PRO A 1144 22.43 -18.28 18.50
N ASN A 1145 22.48 -18.83 17.29
CA ASN A 1145 23.14 -18.25 16.11
C ASN A 1145 22.49 -16.94 15.60
N PHE A 1146 21.39 -16.48 16.21
CA PHE A 1146 20.66 -15.27 15.81
C PHE A 1146 20.50 -14.27 16.98
N LEU A 1147 21.26 -14.45 18.07
CA LEU A 1147 21.29 -13.54 19.23
C LEU A 1147 22.49 -12.57 19.21
N GLU A 1148 23.23 -12.50 18.09
CA GLU A 1148 24.32 -11.56 17.89
C GLU A 1148 23.79 -10.12 17.65
N ASP A 1149 24.46 -9.09 18.19
CA ASP A 1149 24.00 -7.68 18.19
C ASP A 1149 23.76 -7.09 16.78
N ASN A 1150 24.58 -7.51 15.81
CA ASN A 1150 24.45 -7.21 14.39
C ASN A 1150 23.14 -7.74 13.77
N LEU A 1151 22.60 -8.85 14.27
CA LEU A 1151 21.36 -9.46 13.79
C LEU A 1151 20.15 -8.95 14.58
N THR A 1152 20.27 -8.83 15.91
CA THR A 1152 19.18 -8.38 16.78
C THR A 1152 18.80 -6.91 16.54
N ALA A 1153 19.70 -6.09 15.99
CA ALA A 1153 19.41 -4.72 15.53
C ALA A 1153 18.26 -4.60 14.49
N PHE A 1154 17.89 -5.70 13.82
CA PHE A 1154 16.75 -5.71 12.88
C PHE A 1154 15.44 -6.23 13.50
N CYS A 1155 15.49 -6.73 14.75
CA CYS A 1155 14.29 -7.14 15.48
C CYS A 1155 13.37 -5.95 15.78
N ARG A 1156 12.10 -6.26 16.03
CA ARG A 1156 11.21 -5.34 16.76
C ARG A 1156 11.58 -5.32 18.25
N GLU A 1157 11.14 -4.32 18.98
CA GLU A 1157 11.28 -4.31 20.44
C GLU A 1157 10.55 -5.50 21.09
N ALA A 1158 11.12 -5.98 22.19
CA ALA A 1158 10.50 -7.04 22.99
C ALA A 1158 9.32 -6.45 23.79
N PRO A 1159 8.19 -7.17 23.93
CA PRO A 1159 7.04 -6.65 24.66
C PRO A 1159 7.38 -6.27 26.12
N PRO A 1160 6.83 -5.16 26.65
CA PRO A 1160 7.21 -4.63 27.96
C PRO A 1160 6.91 -5.61 29.12
N GLU A 1161 5.89 -6.46 28.97
CA GLU A 1161 5.45 -7.47 29.93
C GLU A 1161 6.37 -8.70 30.03
N PHE A 1162 7.38 -8.82 29.14
CA PHE A 1162 8.34 -9.93 29.18
C PHE A 1162 9.31 -9.78 30.37
N THR A 1163 9.72 -10.90 30.97
CA THR A 1163 10.82 -10.88 31.96
C THR A 1163 12.15 -10.52 31.29
N GLN A 1164 13.14 -10.08 32.07
CA GLN A 1164 14.45 -9.75 31.51
C GLN A 1164 15.04 -10.94 30.72
N GLN A 1165 15.00 -12.15 31.29
CA GLN A 1165 15.42 -13.39 30.63
C GLN A 1165 14.68 -13.69 29.31
N GLN A 1166 13.41 -13.27 29.18
CA GLN A 1166 12.65 -13.41 27.93
C GLN A 1166 13.04 -12.36 26.88
N ARG A 1167 13.41 -11.14 27.32
CA ARG A 1167 13.94 -10.08 26.46
C ARG A 1167 15.34 -10.42 25.96
N ASP A 1168 16.20 -10.96 26.82
CA ASP A 1168 17.60 -11.32 26.50
C ASP A 1168 17.71 -12.37 25.37
N VAL A 1169 16.68 -13.19 25.17
CA VAL A 1169 16.62 -14.19 24.08
C VAL A 1169 15.66 -13.81 22.95
N PHE A 1170 15.10 -12.60 22.95
CA PHE A 1170 14.07 -12.17 22.02
C PHE A 1170 14.66 -11.88 20.63
N CYS A 1171 14.21 -12.64 19.63
CA CYS A 1171 14.65 -12.47 18.25
C CYS A 1171 13.44 -12.64 17.30
N VAL A 1172 12.87 -11.50 16.89
CA VAL A 1172 11.65 -11.44 16.06
C VAL A 1172 11.74 -10.32 15.04
N PHE A 1173 11.80 -10.72 13.77
CA PHE A 1173 11.79 -9.83 12.61
C PHE A 1173 10.36 -9.65 12.12
N SER A 1174 9.93 -8.42 11.87
CA SER A 1174 8.57 -8.12 11.41
C SER A 1174 8.57 -6.94 10.45
N GLY A 1175 7.79 -7.05 9.36
CA GLY A 1175 7.75 -6.06 8.28
C GLY A 1175 9.16 -5.73 7.79
N GLU A 1176 9.53 -4.47 7.90
CA GLU A 1176 10.84 -3.92 7.53
C GLU A 1176 12.03 -4.63 8.21
N GLY A 1177 11.84 -5.21 9.40
CA GLY A 1177 12.87 -6.01 10.06
C GLY A 1177 13.29 -7.25 9.27
N VAL A 1178 12.36 -7.87 8.51
CA VAL A 1178 12.69 -9.01 7.63
C VAL A 1178 13.42 -8.53 6.38
N THR A 1179 13.04 -7.37 5.84
CA THR A 1179 13.71 -6.74 4.68
C THR A 1179 15.16 -6.39 5.01
N ARG A 1180 15.40 -5.67 6.11
CA ARG A 1180 16.76 -5.29 6.54
C ARG A 1180 17.63 -6.51 6.86
N LEU A 1181 17.06 -7.56 7.47
CA LEU A 1181 17.77 -8.83 7.67
C LEU A 1181 18.13 -9.49 6.31
N ARG A 1182 17.22 -9.52 5.33
CA ARG A 1182 17.50 -10.03 3.97
C ARG A 1182 18.69 -9.29 3.34
N GLU A 1183 18.71 -7.96 3.43
CA GLU A 1183 19.78 -7.14 2.87
C GLU A 1183 21.12 -7.38 3.57
N TYR A 1184 21.13 -7.37 4.92
CA TYR A 1184 22.32 -7.63 5.72
C TYR A 1184 22.95 -8.99 5.38
N LEU A 1185 22.15 -10.05 5.34
CA LEU A 1185 22.64 -11.40 5.04
C LEU A 1185 23.16 -11.56 3.61
N ASN A 1186 22.77 -10.69 2.68
CA ASN A 1186 23.24 -10.76 1.30
C ASN A 1186 24.44 -9.87 0.98
N ARG A 1187 24.91 -9.05 1.93
CA ARG A 1187 25.95 -8.04 1.71
C ARG A 1187 27.33 -8.60 1.33
N ASP A 1188 27.68 -9.80 1.82
CA ASP A 1188 29.04 -10.35 1.73
C ASP A 1188 29.21 -11.57 0.79
N VAL A 1189 28.21 -11.92 -0.03
CA VAL A 1189 28.37 -13.00 -1.02
C VAL A 1189 28.69 -12.44 -2.40
N ARG A 1190 29.94 -12.69 -2.81
CA ARG A 1190 30.30 -12.75 -4.22
C ARG A 1190 29.47 -13.86 -4.89
N PRO A 1191 28.97 -13.66 -6.12
CA PRO A 1191 28.20 -14.69 -6.81
C PRO A 1191 29.05 -15.95 -6.98
N MET A 1192 28.66 -17.01 -6.27
CA MET A 1192 29.31 -18.30 -6.36
C MET A 1192 28.84 -18.96 -7.67
N ARG A 1193 29.71 -18.96 -8.68
CA ARG A 1193 29.49 -19.74 -9.92
C ARG A 1193 29.43 -21.22 -9.52
N GLU A 1194 28.26 -21.85 -9.66
CA GLU A 1194 28.16 -23.31 -9.63
C GLU A 1194 28.67 -23.86 -10.98
N GLU A 1195 29.89 -24.38 -10.97
CA GLU A 1195 30.42 -25.16 -12.08
C GLU A 1195 29.72 -26.53 -12.13
N THR A 1196 29.17 -26.89 -13.29
CA THR A 1196 29.07 -28.31 -13.67
C THR A 1196 29.40 -28.51 -15.15
N GLU A 1197 30.64 -28.94 -15.38
CA GLU A 1197 31.10 -29.78 -16.50
C GLU A 1197 30.69 -29.40 -17.94
N ALA A 1198 31.47 -28.48 -18.50
CA ALA A 1198 32.20 -28.62 -19.77
C ALA A 1198 31.61 -29.44 -20.95
N THR A 1199 31.37 -28.74 -22.08
CA THR A 1199 31.87 -29.18 -23.40
C THR A 1199 32.29 -27.99 -24.26
N MET A 1200 33.61 -27.86 -24.48
CA MET A 1200 34.32 -27.25 -25.63
C MET A 1200 33.62 -26.14 -26.45
N TYR A 1201 34.11 -24.89 -26.35
CA TYR A 1201 35.09 -24.30 -27.28
C TYR A 1201 35.22 -22.80 -26.95
N ASP A 1202 36.32 -22.44 -26.27
CA ASP A 1202 36.86 -21.08 -26.17
C ASP A 1202 38.33 -21.16 -26.63
N ASP A 1203 38.81 -20.06 -27.23
CA ASP A 1203 40.18 -19.62 -27.59
C ASP A 1203 39.92 -18.50 -28.64
N ASP A 1204 40.39 -17.23 -28.53
CA ASP A 1204 41.41 -16.64 -27.67
C ASP A 1204 41.13 -15.15 -27.29
N GLU A 1205 41.66 -14.77 -26.11
CA GLU A 1205 42.40 -13.55 -25.71
C GLU A 1205 42.00 -12.16 -26.29
N GLU A 1206 41.60 -11.17 -25.48
CA GLU A 1206 42.39 -10.33 -24.53
C GLU A 1206 43.39 -9.35 -25.19
N LEU A 1207 43.26 -8.04 -24.89
CA LEU A 1207 44.22 -7.24 -24.11
C LEU A 1207 43.95 -5.71 -24.16
N ASP A 1208 43.67 -5.17 -22.97
CA ASP A 1208 44.18 -3.94 -22.31
C ASP A 1208 44.34 -2.56 -23.00
N GLU A 1209 43.85 -1.56 -22.23
CA GLU A 1209 44.45 -0.26 -21.85
C GLU A 1209 45.30 0.54 -22.87
N ASP A 1210 44.91 1.80 -23.18
CA ASP A 1210 45.45 2.97 -22.46
C ASP A 1210 44.79 4.34 -22.85
N GLU A 1211 45.28 5.43 -22.24
CA GLU A 1211 44.81 6.82 -22.28
C GLU A 1211 44.74 7.54 -23.66
N GLY A 1212 43.79 8.49 -23.77
CA GLY A 1212 44.19 9.90 -23.98
C GLY A 1212 44.20 10.54 -25.39
N GLN A 1213 43.42 11.63 -25.50
CA GLN A 1213 43.64 12.85 -26.30
C GLN A 1213 43.39 12.91 -27.83
N VAL A 1214 42.36 13.70 -28.17
CA VAL A 1214 42.32 14.84 -29.13
C VAL A 1214 43.06 14.72 -30.49
N THR A 1215 42.29 14.65 -31.59
CA THR A 1215 42.17 15.67 -32.67
C THR A 1215 41.45 15.06 -33.87
N GLY A 1216 40.67 15.86 -34.61
CA GLY A 1216 40.01 15.42 -35.84
C GLY A 1216 40.54 16.15 -37.08
N LEU A 1217 39.89 15.87 -38.23
CA LEU A 1217 40.06 16.53 -39.54
C LEU A 1217 41.39 16.15 -40.25
N MET A 1218 41.47 16.00 -41.58
CA MET A 1218 40.56 16.40 -42.67
C MET A 1218 40.96 15.71 -43.99
N HIS A 1219 40.00 15.51 -44.92
CA HIS A 1219 40.18 15.53 -46.39
C HIS A 1219 41.14 14.49 -47.07
N ALA A 1220 41.03 14.14 -48.35
CA ALA A 1220 40.13 14.53 -49.46
C ALA A 1220 40.30 13.57 -50.68
N THR A 1221 39.40 13.68 -51.69
CA THR A 1221 39.63 13.41 -53.14
C THR A 1221 39.97 11.97 -53.59
N ASP A 1222 39.66 11.49 -54.80
CA ASP A 1222 38.80 12.01 -55.89
C ASP A 1222 38.35 10.87 -56.84
N LEU A 1223 37.25 11.13 -57.56
CA LEU A 1223 36.91 10.73 -58.95
C LEU A 1223 37.24 9.33 -59.53
N ASN A 1224 36.17 8.68 -60.03
CA ASN A 1224 36.01 7.95 -61.32
C ASN A 1224 37.04 6.85 -61.72
N ASP A 1225 36.63 5.72 -62.30
CA ASP A 1225 35.82 5.65 -63.53
C ASP A 1225 35.07 4.31 -63.73
N GLU A 1226 34.23 4.24 -64.78
CA GLU A 1226 33.25 3.17 -65.04
C GLU A 1226 33.78 1.80 -65.51
N GLY A 1227 32.94 0.75 -65.39
CA GLY A 1227 32.64 -0.06 -66.59
C GLY A 1227 32.37 -1.58 -66.47
N TYR A 1228 31.08 -1.96 -66.57
CA TYR A 1228 30.55 -3.24 -67.11
C TYR A 1228 30.86 -4.56 -66.34
N ILE A 1229 30.04 -5.63 -66.35
CA ILE A 1229 28.99 -6.11 -67.29
C ILE A 1229 27.72 -6.60 -66.54
N ASP A 1230 26.54 -6.38 -67.14
CA ASP A 1230 25.25 -7.02 -66.79
C ASP A 1230 24.97 -8.26 -67.67
N VAL A 1231 24.51 -9.37 -67.08
CA VAL A 1231 23.69 -10.38 -67.77
C VAL A 1231 22.68 -11.08 -66.82
N GLY A 1232 21.50 -10.47 -66.62
CA GLY A 1232 20.22 -11.18 -66.81
C GLY A 1232 19.62 -12.09 -65.71
N PRO A 1233 18.36 -12.58 -65.93
CA PRO A 1233 17.37 -12.90 -64.87
C PRO A 1233 17.01 -14.43 -64.84
N PRO A 1234 15.95 -14.96 -64.16
CA PRO A 1234 14.87 -14.31 -63.38
C PRO A 1234 14.50 -14.98 -62.01
N SER A 1235 13.44 -14.46 -61.34
CA SER A 1235 12.49 -15.11 -60.39
C SER A 1235 13.02 -16.11 -59.34
N GLU A 1236 12.68 -16.01 -58.05
CA GLU A 1236 11.40 -15.59 -57.43
C GLU A 1236 11.58 -14.64 -56.24
#